data_AF-A0A1M8A6I3-F1
#
_entry.id   AF-A0A1M8A6I3-F1
#
_cell.length_a   1.000
_cell.length_b   1.000
_cell.length_c   1.000
_cell.angle_alpha   90.00
_cell.angle_beta   90.00
_cell.angle_gamma   90.00
#
_symmetry.space_group_name_H-M   'P 1'
#
loop_
_entity.id
_entity.type
_entity.pdbx_description
1 polymer ?
#
loop_
_entity_poly.entity_id
_entity_poly.type
_entity_poly.pdbx_seq_one_letter_code
_entity_poly.pdbx_strand_id
1 'polypeptide(L)'
;MVPGLATPPPSVARTSAPAAVAAMDEAVSTRDGADGPSAPVAAGATETADKRALLAALPADADRVLAALASIGDAWWVAAASVAAVRAGTDWLASDALRVLAYASERTSALDADVATALADAGCASPSLAAWLDADPVRLARVVLRRKLWHMQWLLSIPLAAAKSARVPANVAALADRPLLAHAHDLCLAGNARGLRALLGAHATVARSLFSHRFELLHVLLTVGGVPPERLLALRLLPGTHLPVEDRESDAWVDALEAPPPSSPSAAAMWVDHPAVVHALADRGASPFPTPPPPPPAALWDWYAAVMTELESELGLVDAALGLANAGVHLGLKPLSAAAQELAFLHELVYHMDADLWRVQTLRAASAHALVARVAQQPWPAARVAAALHEQVVPFLQLGTYADAAHGRHRSASAWGLHMALMVRDAVPLARALEVSDAMLARAWLDEADQHRLVLALLATSEAADAPSFQRYTALLQHVSPSPPPPRAIAPLTAVLGRALGARAGDVDATHLCEQAALVSPAVLQQSVQDVHLWVQLAETVAQLGVAHAPRYYWADTQAERAHTVMQALVRHALRARGSEPSTLVRMLTRLAPFLAPDAAGGVGAPWVGLPSSCVRVFFRELLLAREPVLFNELVSAVTTEPACAPVAQRMTARDAEALVLNTARAWIHQAPTCDPLHGSLQRARETLDAAPHTPQVEAELSFLALLARLHEHGASIALTPQQVRATPRKLDLLARVLSLHGEAYRAPHIRALADACSEAPGDDVHVCAMLADAAAASGDWRAARDQCERIVQRMPSLPRAQYAAAWDVAWRTCLQLAKHPQWPDPRSRAVLLGHALALAPPAHIPTVLQALAALPPHTAAPVPPRRAERHTLARLLTRPSAPSAAPRHRTAQLFDSVAAQHAPQAARMARSLLGHLGSGWWSDERAPS
;
A
#
# COMPACT_ATOMS: atom_id res chain seq x y z
N MET A 1 20.20 -33.89 -26.25
CA MET A 1 20.26 -34.18 -27.70
C MET A 1 21.21 -33.17 -28.32
N VAL A 2 22.23 -33.63 -29.07
CA VAL A 2 23.24 -32.79 -29.74
C VAL A 2 23.65 -33.45 -31.05
N PRO A 3 23.68 -32.70 -32.15
CA PRO A 3 24.61 -32.93 -33.26
C PRO A 3 25.45 -31.65 -33.53
N GLY A 4 26.69 -31.69 -34.00
CA GLY A 4 27.58 -32.83 -34.23
C GLY A 4 28.95 -32.28 -34.66
N LEU A 5 29.98 -32.51 -33.85
CA LEU A 5 31.36 -32.06 -34.12
C LEU A 5 32.04 -32.98 -35.14
N ALA A 6 32.62 -32.42 -36.19
CA ALA A 6 33.46 -33.13 -37.14
C ALA A 6 34.87 -32.49 -37.19
N THR A 7 35.85 -33.19 -36.64
CA THR A 7 37.27 -32.82 -36.68
C THR A 7 37.94 -33.28 -38.00
N PRO A 8 38.94 -32.55 -38.52
CA PRO A 8 39.72 -32.99 -39.68
C PRO A 8 40.96 -33.83 -39.27
N PRO A 9 41.29 -34.90 -40.01
CA PRO A 9 42.57 -35.60 -39.94
C PRO A 9 43.42 -35.34 -41.22
N PRO A 10 44.54 -36.03 -41.52
CA PRO A 10 45.88 -35.46 -41.31
C PRO A 10 46.70 -35.28 -42.61
N SER A 11 47.90 -34.74 -42.47
CA SER A 11 48.88 -34.51 -43.54
C SER A 11 49.56 -35.81 -44.04
N VAL A 12 49.99 -35.82 -45.32
CA VAL A 12 51.39 -36.10 -45.77
C VAL A 12 51.52 -36.26 -47.31
N ALA A 13 52.50 -35.52 -47.87
CA ALA A 13 53.32 -35.76 -49.09
C ALA A 13 52.75 -35.78 -50.54
N ARG A 14 53.45 -34.98 -51.40
CA ARG A 14 53.75 -35.13 -52.85
C ARG A 14 52.52 -35.09 -53.79
N THR A 15 52.51 -34.47 -54.98
CA THR A 15 53.53 -33.83 -55.86
C THR A 15 52.78 -32.75 -56.69
N SER A 16 53.33 -31.91 -57.57
CA SER A 16 54.66 -31.72 -58.20
C SER A 16 54.76 -30.29 -58.77
N ALA A 17 55.98 -29.82 -59.06
CA ALA A 17 56.23 -28.54 -59.75
C ALA A 17 56.33 -28.72 -61.28
N PRO A 18 56.14 -27.64 -62.06
CA PRO A 18 56.87 -27.42 -63.31
C PRO A 18 57.88 -26.27 -63.17
N ALA A 19 59.10 -26.50 -63.63
CA ALA A 19 60.16 -25.49 -63.71
C ALA A 19 60.21 -24.87 -65.11
N ALA A 20 60.57 -23.59 -65.21
CA ALA A 20 60.91 -22.93 -66.47
C ALA A 20 61.91 -21.78 -66.24
N VAL A 21 63.15 -22.14 -65.92
CA VAL A 21 64.32 -21.24 -65.99
C VAL A 21 65.46 -22.01 -66.65
N ALA A 22 65.75 -21.70 -67.91
CA ALA A 22 67.05 -21.85 -68.59
C ALA A 22 66.87 -21.63 -70.11
N ALA A 23 67.61 -20.65 -70.67
CA ALA A 23 68.20 -20.69 -72.01
C ALA A 23 68.97 -19.39 -72.26
N MET A 24 70.28 -19.42 -72.02
CA MET A 24 71.22 -18.43 -72.55
C MET A 24 72.57 -19.12 -72.74
N ASP A 25 72.80 -19.67 -73.94
CA ASP A 25 74.10 -19.57 -74.63
C ASP A 25 74.04 -20.11 -76.08
N GLU A 26 75.05 -19.74 -76.88
CA GLU A 26 75.36 -20.18 -78.26
C GLU A 26 74.34 -19.85 -79.39
N ALA A 27 74.75 -19.43 -80.60
CA ALA A 27 76.03 -18.93 -81.10
C ALA A 27 75.82 -18.27 -82.49
N VAL A 28 76.66 -17.28 -82.88
CA VAL A 28 77.16 -17.09 -84.26
C VAL A 28 78.51 -16.35 -84.19
N SER A 29 79.49 -16.83 -84.96
CA SER A 29 80.78 -16.17 -85.20
C SER A 29 80.99 -16.00 -86.71
N THR A 30 81.42 -14.81 -87.14
CA THR A 30 82.44 -14.59 -88.20
C THR A 30 82.76 -13.10 -88.38
N ARG A 31 84.05 -12.73 -88.33
CA ARG A 31 84.82 -11.79 -89.21
C ARG A 31 84.24 -10.39 -89.56
N ASP A 32 85.01 -9.31 -89.71
CA ASP A 32 86.45 -8.97 -89.61
C ASP A 32 86.53 -7.44 -89.37
N GLY A 33 87.67 -6.89 -88.90
CA GLY A 33 87.92 -5.44 -88.93
C GLY A 33 88.78 -4.92 -87.78
N ALA A 34 89.84 -4.15 -88.11
CA ALA A 34 90.86 -3.70 -87.16
C ALA A 34 90.76 -2.20 -86.82
N ASP A 35 91.60 -1.83 -85.84
CA ASP A 35 92.04 -0.48 -85.45
C ASP A 35 91.07 0.43 -84.65
N GLY A 36 91.64 1.14 -83.66
CA GLY A 36 90.93 1.87 -82.60
C GLY A 36 90.62 3.35 -82.92
N PRO A 37 90.52 4.28 -81.93
CA PRO A 37 91.12 4.24 -80.60
C PRO A 37 90.12 4.43 -79.41
N SER A 38 90.71 4.61 -78.22
CA SER A 38 90.12 4.61 -76.88
C SER A 38 89.09 5.70 -76.49
N ALA A 39 88.21 5.31 -75.56
CA ALA A 39 87.29 6.08 -74.69
C ALA A 39 85.81 6.16 -75.13
N PRO A 40 84.80 6.11 -74.21
CA PRO A 40 84.87 6.05 -72.74
C PRO A 40 84.15 4.82 -72.15
N VAL A 41 84.87 3.72 -71.85
CA VAL A 41 84.26 2.46 -71.32
C VAL A 41 84.29 2.37 -69.78
N ALA A 42 85.12 3.16 -69.10
CA ALA A 42 85.40 3.00 -67.67
C ALA A 42 84.18 3.16 -66.75
N ALA A 43 83.27 4.09 -67.03
CA ALA A 43 82.13 4.39 -66.15
C ALA A 43 81.05 3.29 -66.11
N GLY A 44 80.77 2.62 -67.25
CA GLY A 44 79.77 1.55 -67.31
C GLY A 44 80.27 0.22 -66.69
N ALA A 45 81.58 -0.02 -66.75
CA ALA A 45 82.19 -1.20 -66.14
C ALA A 45 82.14 -1.15 -64.61
N THR A 46 82.38 0.02 -64.00
CA THR A 46 82.26 0.21 -62.56
C THR A 46 80.80 0.13 -62.10
N GLU A 47 79.86 0.78 -62.81
CA GLU A 47 78.43 0.73 -62.43
C GLU A 47 77.87 -0.70 -62.48
N THR A 48 78.25 -1.52 -63.46
CA THR A 48 77.79 -2.92 -63.53
C THR A 48 78.43 -3.82 -62.46
N ALA A 49 79.62 -3.49 -61.95
CA ALA A 49 80.21 -4.14 -60.80
C ALA A 49 79.48 -3.77 -59.51
N ASP A 50 79.21 -2.48 -59.28
CA ASP A 50 78.47 -1.97 -58.12
C ASP A 50 77.04 -2.56 -58.05
N LYS A 51 76.34 -2.62 -59.19
CA LYS A 51 75.02 -3.26 -59.31
C LYS A 51 75.03 -4.72 -58.84
N ARG A 52 76.06 -5.50 -59.18
CA ARG A 52 76.20 -6.90 -58.73
C ARG A 52 76.63 -6.99 -57.26
N ALA A 53 77.51 -6.12 -56.81
CA ALA A 53 77.99 -6.08 -55.44
C ALA A 53 76.84 -5.80 -54.44
N LEU A 54 75.96 -4.85 -54.76
CA LEU A 54 74.77 -4.57 -53.93
C LEU A 54 73.83 -5.77 -53.86
N LEU A 55 73.50 -6.40 -54.99
CA LEU A 55 72.60 -7.57 -54.98
C LEU A 55 73.16 -8.77 -54.20
N ALA A 56 74.48 -8.97 -54.23
CA ALA A 56 75.15 -10.00 -53.44
C ALA A 56 75.28 -9.65 -51.94
N ALA A 57 75.16 -8.37 -51.57
CA ALA A 57 75.25 -7.90 -50.20
C ALA A 57 73.90 -7.86 -49.45
N LEU A 58 72.78 -8.08 -50.12
CA LEU A 58 71.47 -8.14 -49.47
C LEU A 58 71.26 -9.50 -48.76
N PRO A 59 70.78 -9.54 -47.50
CA PRO A 59 70.32 -8.41 -46.68
C PRO A 59 71.46 -7.62 -46.00
N ALA A 60 71.32 -6.29 -45.97
CA ALA A 60 72.26 -5.35 -45.34
C ALA A 60 71.54 -4.25 -44.55
N ASP A 61 72.29 -3.50 -43.74
CA ASP A 61 71.80 -2.32 -43.01
C ASP A 61 71.37 -1.20 -43.96
N ALA A 62 70.34 -0.44 -43.59
CA ALA A 62 69.77 0.61 -44.45
C ALA A 62 70.79 1.68 -44.87
N ASP A 63 71.70 2.09 -43.98
CA ASP A 63 72.74 3.09 -44.30
C ASP A 63 73.79 2.54 -45.30
N ARG A 64 74.08 1.23 -45.25
CA ARG A 64 74.95 0.56 -46.24
C ARG A 64 74.26 0.47 -47.60
N VAL A 65 72.96 0.17 -47.61
CA VAL A 65 72.15 0.16 -48.85
C VAL A 65 72.08 1.57 -49.45
N LEU A 66 71.82 2.61 -48.66
CA LEU A 66 71.83 4.00 -49.14
C LEU A 66 73.18 4.40 -49.76
N ALA A 67 74.30 4.05 -49.11
CA ALA A 67 75.64 4.34 -49.63
C ALA A 67 75.91 3.64 -50.97
N ALA A 68 75.47 2.39 -51.13
CA ALA A 68 75.62 1.63 -52.38
C ALA A 68 74.66 2.08 -53.50
N LEU A 69 73.44 2.51 -53.16
CA LEU A 69 72.52 3.09 -54.15
C LEU A 69 73.00 4.47 -54.65
N ALA A 70 73.83 5.17 -53.86
CA ALA A 70 74.39 6.46 -54.23
C ALA A 70 75.52 6.39 -55.27
N SER A 71 76.25 5.27 -55.40
CA SER A 71 77.29 5.13 -56.44
C SER A 71 76.74 4.81 -57.84
N ILE A 72 75.47 4.41 -57.93
CA ILE A 72 74.84 3.90 -59.15
C ILE A 72 74.14 5.05 -59.89
N GLY A 73 74.34 5.16 -61.21
CA GLY A 73 73.78 6.23 -62.05
C GLY A 73 72.32 6.01 -62.47
N ASP A 74 71.97 4.76 -62.78
CA ASP A 74 70.65 4.35 -63.29
C ASP A 74 69.53 4.43 -62.23
N ALA A 75 68.67 5.44 -62.35
CA ALA A 75 67.57 5.70 -61.42
C ALA A 75 66.50 4.58 -61.38
N TRP A 76 66.26 3.88 -62.49
CA TRP A 76 65.24 2.83 -62.55
C TRP A 76 65.75 1.52 -61.96
N TRP A 77 67.04 1.23 -62.14
CA TRP A 77 67.69 0.15 -61.42
C TRP A 77 67.76 0.44 -59.91
N VAL A 78 68.09 1.67 -59.50
CA VAL A 78 68.05 2.11 -58.08
C VAL A 78 66.65 1.91 -57.48
N ALA A 79 65.58 2.26 -58.21
CA ALA A 79 64.21 2.01 -57.76
C ALA A 79 63.90 0.51 -57.55
N ALA A 80 64.28 -0.35 -58.49
CA ALA A 80 64.10 -1.80 -58.37
C ALA A 80 64.93 -2.40 -57.22
N ALA A 81 66.17 -1.93 -57.05
CA ALA A 81 67.07 -2.34 -55.99
C ALA A 81 66.58 -1.91 -54.60
N SER A 82 66.01 -0.71 -54.44
CA SER A 82 65.37 -0.28 -53.18
C SER A 82 64.17 -1.15 -52.80
N VAL A 83 63.32 -1.53 -53.76
CA VAL A 83 62.21 -2.47 -53.52
C VAL A 83 62.73 -3.86 -53.11
N ALA A 84 63.78 -4.35 -53.77
CA ALA A 84 64.43 -5.61 -53.43
C ALA A 84 65.10 -5.57 -52.04
N ALA A 85 65.74 -4.45 -51.68
CA ALA A 85 66.40 -4.26 -50.39
C ALA A 85 65.39 -4.24 -49.22
N VAL A 86 64.28 -3.48 -49.35
CA VAL A 86 63.20 -3.47 -48.35
C VAL A 86 62.51 -4.85 -48.26
N ARG A 87 62.46 -5.62 -49.35
CA ARG A 87 61.95 -7.00 -49.34
C ARG A 87 62.90 -8.00 -48.65
N ALA A 88 64.22 -7.78 -48.77
CA ALA A 88 65.24 -8.66 -48.19
C ALA A 88 65.58 -8.33 -46.73
N GLY A 89 65.48 -7.07 -46.31
CA GLY A 89 65.77 -6.62 -44.94
C GLY A 89 64.79 -7.17 -43.91
N THR A 90 65.25 -8.13 -43.09
CA THR A 90 64.40 -8.84 -42.10
C THR A 90 64.12 -8.04 -40.82
N ASP A 91 64.96 -7.04 -40.51
CA ASP A 91 64.97 -6.35 -39.20
C ASP A 91 64.94 -4.82 -39.29
N TRP A 92 64.64 -4.25 -40.47
CA TRP A 92 64.64 -2.80 -40.68
C TRP A 92 63.53 -2.10 -39.87
N LEU A 93 63.82 -0.90 -39.36
CA LEU A 93 62.79 0.00 -38.87
C LEU A 93 61.99 0.56 -40.05
N ALA A 94 60.70 0.81 -39.84
CA ALA A 94 59.84 1.41 -40.86
C ALA A 94 60.33 2.80 -41.30
N SER A 95 60.98 3.54 -40.40
CA SER A 95 61.66 4.81 -40.71
C SER A 95 62.81 4.64 -41.70
N ASP A 96 63.57 3.55 -41.59
CA ASP A 96 64.77 3.31 -42.40
C ASP A 96 64.41 2.80 -43.80
N ALA A 97 63.39 1.94 -43.88
CA ALA A 97 62.76 1.61 -45.16
C ALA A 97 62.20 2.85 -45.87
N LEU A 98 61.56 3.76 -45.12
CA LEU A 98 61.06 5.02 -45.68
C LEU A 98 62.21 5.90 -46.20
N ARG A 99 63.36 5.99 -45.51
CA ARG A 99 64.56 6.69 -46.02
C ARG A 99 65.05 6.11 -47.35
N VAL A 100 65.16 4.78 -47.45
CA VAL A 100 65.63 4.07 -48.67
C VAL A 100 64.66 4.23 -49.85
N LEU A 101 63.35 4.20 -49.57
CA LEU A 101 62.32 4.41 -50.60
C LEU A 101 62.21 5.88 -51.02
N ALA A 102 62.37 6.84 -50.10
CA ALA A 102 62.38 8.27 -50.42
C ALA A 102 63.53 8.62 -51.37
N TYR A 103 64.74 8.12 -51.10
CA TYR A 103 65.91 8.30 -51.96
C TYR A 103 65.68 7.78 -53.40
N ALA A 104 65.10 6.57 -53.54
CA ALA A 104 64.70 6.05 -54.85
C ALA A 104 63.60 6.90 -55.51
N SER A 105 62.68 7.43 -54.69
CA SER A 105 61.57 8.23 -55.19
C SER A 105 61.98 9.63 -55.67
N GLU A 106 62.99 10.24 -55.08
CA GLU A 106 63.57 11.50 -55.58
C GLU A 106 64.21 11.31 -56.96
N ARG A 107 64.97 10.22 -57.14
CA ARG A 107 65.68 9.95 -58.40
C ARG A 107 64.79 9.55 -59.58
N THR A 108 63.57 9.08 -59.32
CA THR A 108 62.57 8.74 -60.36
C THR A 108 61.43 9.76 -60.50
N SER A 109 61.56 10.94 -59.87
CA SER A 109 60.55 12.01 -59.87
C SER A 109 60.18 12.57 -61.25
N ALA A 110 61.09 12.51 -62.22
CA ALA A 110 60.83 12.99 -63.59
C ALA A 110 59.60 12.31 -64.24
N LEU A 111 59.33 11.03 -63.94
CA LEU A 111 58.16 10.33 -64.50
C LEU A 111 56.83 10.95 -64.03
N ASP A 112 56.78 11.53 -62.83
CA ASP A 112 55.52 12.07 -62.31
C ASP A 112 55.04 13.27 -63.14
N ALA A 113 55.97 14.06 -63.67
CA ALA A 113 55.66 15.14 -64.61
C ALA A 113 55.19 14.60 -65.97
N ASP A 114 55.83 13.54 -66.49
CA ASP A 114 55.46 12.89 -67.76
C ASP A 114 54.07 12.23 -67.68
N VAL A 115 53.70 11.66 -66.53
CA VAL A 115 52.36 11.09 -66.31
C VAL A 115 51.32 12.19 -66.10
N ALA A 116 51.68 13.30 -65.42
CA ALA A 116 50.78 14.42 -65.22
C ALA A 116 50.43 15.16 -66.53
N THR A 117 51.40 15.34 -67.44
CA THR A 117 51.12 15.89 -68.79
C THR A 117 50.25 14.93 -69.60
N ALA A 118 50.57 13.63 -69.62
CA ALA A 118 49.74 12.63 -70.28
C ALA A 118 48.29 12.60 -69.76
N LEU A 119 48.06 12.80 -68.45
CA LEU A 119 46.72 12.89 -67.87
C LEU A 119 45.98 14.18 -68.23
N ALA A 120 46.70 15.31 -68.37
CA ALA A 120 46.12 16.58 -68.81
C ALA A 120 45.70 16.52 -70.29
N ASP A 121 46.56 15.99 -71.16
CA ASP A 121 46.29 15.81 -72.59
C ASP A 121 45.19 14.76 -72.85
N ALA A 122 45.06 13.75 -71.96
CA ALA A 122 44.10 12.66 -72.09
C ALA A 122 42.63 13.02 -71.82
N GLY A 123 42.35 14.15 -71.15
CA GLY A 123 40.99 14.65 -70.93
C GLY A 123 40.05 13.66 -70.21
N CYS A 124 40.44 13.16 -69.05
CA CYS A 124 39.69 12.20 -68.20
C CYS A 124 39.33 10.83 -68.83
N ALA A 125 39.64 10.58 -70.10
CA ALA A 125 39.30 9.34 -70.80
C ALA A 125 40.36 8.24 -70.57
N SER A 126 39.94 7.02 -70.18
CA SER A 126 40.83 5.85 -70.11
C SER A 126 41.62 5.54 -71.41
N PRO A 127 41.01 5.53 -72.62
CA PRO A 127 41.69 5.03 -73.83
C PRO A 127 42.85 5.89 -74.33
N SER A 128 42.92 7.18 -74.00
CA SER A 128 44.03 8.07 -74.39
C SER A 128 45.28 7.81 -73.54
N LEU A 129 45.14 7.61 -72.23
CA LEU A 129 46.25 7.21 -71.36
C LEU A 129 46.74 5.80 -71.69
N ALA A 130 45.82 4.89 -72.04
CA ALA A 130 46.14 3.56 -72.52
C ALA A 130 47.09 3.61 -73.74
N ALA A 131 46.79 4.45 -74.74
CA ALA A 131 47.66 4.65 -75.90
C ALA A 131 49.03 5.26 -75.54
N TRP A 132 49.10 6.14 -74.53
CA TRP A 132 50.37 6.70 -74.05
C TRP A 132 51.26 5.65 -73.36
N LEU A 133 50.67 4.68 -72.65
CA LEU A 133 51.39 3.56 -72.03
C LEU A 133 51.97 2.61 -73.09
N ASP A 134 51.24 2.34 -74.17
CA ASP A 134 51.67 1.42 -75.23
C ASP A 134 52.71 2.03 -76.19
N ALA A 135 52.83 3.36 -76.24
CA ALA A 135 53.74 4.06 -77.14
C ALA A 135 55.25 3.87 -76.84
N ASP A 136 55.60 3.36 -75.66
CA ASP A 136 56.97 2.96 -75.30
C ASP A 136 56.89 1.75 -74.34
N PRO A 137 57.47 0.58 -74.69
CA PRO A 137 57.37 -0.65 -73.91
C PRO A 137 57.94 -0.54 -72.49
N VAL A 138 58.78 0.47 -72.22
CA VAL A 138 59.38 0.66 -70.89
C VAL A 138 58.45 1.48 -69.96
N ARG A 139 57.47 2.23 -70.49
CA ARG A 139 56.56 3.07 -69.67
C ARG A 139 55.74 2.26 -68.70
N LEU A 140 55.09 1.17 -69.14
CA LEU A 140 54.26 0.33 -68.28
C LEU A 140 55.04 -0.18 -67.06
N ALA A 141 56.24 -0.73 -67.27
CA ALA A 141 57.08 -1.23 -66.20
C ALA A 141 57.54 -0.12 -65.24
N ARG A 142 57.90 1.06 -65.76
CA ARG A 142 58.29 2.24 -64.97
C ARG A 142 57.13 2.78 -64.13
N VAL A 143 55.93 2.89 -64.71
CA VAL A 143 54.70 3.33 -64.02
C VAL A 143 54.33 2.36 -62.89
N VAL A 144 54.37 1.04 -63.15
CA VAL A 144 54.11 0.02 -62.12
C VAL A 144 55.14 0.08 -60.99
N LEU A 145 56.44 0.18 -61.31
CA LEU A 145 57.50 0.29 -60.30
C LEU A 145 57.40 1.59 -59.48
N ARG A 146 57.06 2.72 -60.13
CA ARG A 146 56.85 4.02 -59.48
C ARG A 146 55.63 4.01 -58.56
N ARG A 147 54.50 3.44 -58.99
CA ARG A 147 53.31 3.21 -58.17
C ARG A 147 53.62 2.33 -56.96
N LYS A 148 54.39 1.26 -57.16
CA LYS A 148 54.82 0.35 -56.10
C LYS A 148 55.67 1.06 -55.03
N LEU A 149 56.61 1.93 -55.42
CA LEU A 149 57.38 2.75 -54.46
C LEU A 149 56.45 3.61 -53.59
N TRP A 150 55.50 4.32 -54.18
CA TRP A 150 54.53 5.15 -53.45
C TRP A 150 53.64 4.31 -52.51
N HIS A 151 53.09 3.19 -52.99
CA HIS A 151 52.32 2.27 -52.15
C HIS A 151 53.14 1.76 -50.96
N MET A 152 54.41 1.37 -51.16
CA MET A 152 55.27 0.93 -50.06
C MET A 152 55.52 2.05 -49.03
N GLN A 153 55.73 3.30 -49.47
CA GLN A 153 55.88 4.44 -48.57
C GLN A 153 54.61 4.71 -47.74
N TRP A 154 53.43 4.69 -48.37
CA TRP A 154 52.17 4.89 -47.66
C TRP A 154 51.85 3.74 -46.68
N LEU A 155 52.09 2.49 -47.07
CA LEU A 155 51.89 1.33 -46.18
C LEU A 155 52.83 1.35 -44.96
N LEU A 156 53.99 2.01 -45.03
CA LEU A 156 54.88 2.20 -43.89
C LEU A 156 54.35 3.22 -42.86
N SER A 157 53.32 4.03 -43.17
CA SER A 157 52.68 4.88 -42.17
C SER A 157 51.95 4.07 -41.09
N ILE A 158 51.43 2.89 -41.46
CA ILE A 158 50.69 1.96 -40.58
C ILE A 158 51.56 1.50 -39.38
N PRO A 159 52.75 0.90 -39.55
CA PRO A 159 53.62 0.55 -38.43
C PRO A 159 54.15 1.78 -37.70
N LEU A 160 54.49 2.87 -38.40
CA LEU A 160 54.97 4.11 -37.78
C LEU A 160 53.95 4.76 -36.84
N ALA A 161 52.65 4.58 -37.10
CA ALA A 161 51.57 5.03 -36.21
C ALA A 161 51.38 4.16 -34.96
N ALA A 162 51.91 2.94 -34.94
CA ALA A 162 51.98 2.12 -33.74
C ALA A 162 53.19 2.49 -32.88
N ALA A 163 54.38 2.63 -33.48
CA ALA A 163 55.59 3.09 -32.80
C ALA A 163 56.64 3.64 -33.78
N LYS A 164 57.44 4.62 -33.34
CA LYS A 164 58.60 5.12 -34.10
C LYS A 164 59.67 4.05 -34.33
N SER A 165 59.75 3.05 -33.45
CA SER A 165 60.64 1.88 -33.53
C SER A 165 59.96 0.64 -34.15
N ALA A 166 58.78 0.79 -34.77
CA ALA A 166 58.12 -0.32 -35.43
C ALA A 166 58.95 -0.83 -36.61
N ARG A 167 59.03 -2.15 -36.75
CA ARG A 167 59.76 -2.82 -37.83
C ARG A 167 58.90 -2.89 -39.10
N VAL A 168 59.58 -3.01 -40.24
CA VAL A 168 58.93 -3.32 -41.53
C VAL A 168 58.19 -4.67 -41.38
N PRO A 169 56.86 -4.74 -41.63
CA PRO A 169 56.17 -6.02 -41.61
C PRO A 169 56.70 -6.90 -42.74
N ALA A 170 56.89 -8.19 -42.45
CA ALA A 170 57.36 -9.14 -43.45
C ALA A 170 56.47 -9.06 -44.71
N ASN A 171 57.09 -8.81 -45.87
CA ASN A 171 56.45 -8.76 -47.19
C ASN A 171 55.73 -7.44 -47.60
N VAL A 172 56.10 -6.25 -47.07
CA VAL A 172 55.62 -4.93 -47.59
C VAL A 172 55.67 -4.84 -49.12
N ALA A 173 56.71 -5.38 -49.76
CA ALA A 173 56.88 -5.34 -51.20
C ALA A 173 55.84 -6.16 -52.00
N ALA A 174 55.23 -7.21 -51.43
CA ALA A 174 54.10 -7.90 -52.08
C ALA A 174 52.74 -7.32 -51.62
N LEU A 175 52.68 -6.74 -50.41
CA LEU A 175 51.50 -6.00 -49.97
C LEU A 175 51.23 -4.79 -50.88
N ALA A 176 52.27 -4.10 -51.34
CA ALA A 176 52.14 -2.96 -52.26
C ALA A 176 51.44 -3.29 -53.60
N ASP A 177 51.38 -4.56 -54.02
CA ASP A 177 50.68 -4.99 -55.24
C ASP A 177 49.17 -5.20 -55.03
N ARG A 178 48.70 -5.25 -53.77
CA ARG A 178 47.26 -5.30 -53.42
C ARG A 178 46.65 -3.89 -53.46
N PRO A 179 45.35 -3.75 -53.81
CA PRO A 179 44.69 -2.44 -53.88
C PRO A 179 44.54 -1.84 -52.48
N LEU A 180 44.62 -0.50 -52.38
CA LEU A 180 44.54 0.22 -51.09
C LEU A 180 43.29 -0.10 -50.28
N LEU A 181 42.15 -0.32 -50.96
CA LEU A 181 40.89 -0.71 -50.30
C LEU A 181 41.01 -2.04 -49.55
N ALA A 182 41.74 -3.02 -50.11
CA ALA A 182 41.93 -4.31 -49.44
C ALA A 182 42.79 -4.17 -48.17
N HIS A 183 43.79 -3.28 -48.17
CA HIS A 183 44.56 -2.96 -46.96
C HIS A 183 43.70 -2.22 -45.92
N ALA A 184 42.88 -1.27 -46.36
CA ALA A 184 41.95 -0.57 -45.47
C ALA A 184 40.94 -1.55 -44.86
N HIS A 185 40.39 -2.48 -45.63
CA HIS A 185 39.45 -3.49 -45.15
C HIS A 185 40.13 -4.49 -44.19
N ASP A 186 41.33 -4.99 -44.50
CA ASP A 186 42.12 -5.84 -43.58
C ASP A 186 42.41 -5.12 -42.26
N LEU A 187 42.73 -3.82 -42.29
CA LEU A 187 42.91 -3.00 -41.09
C LEU A 187 41.61 -2.84 -40.29
N CYS A 188 40.46 -2.73 -40.97
CA CYS A 188 39.15 -2.64 -40.32
C CYS A 188 38.77 -3.96 -39.64
N LEU A 189 38.93 -5.09 -40.33
CA LEU A 189 38.73 -6.44 -39.77
C LEU A 189 39.65 -6.72 -38.59
N ALA A 190 40.90 -6.21 -38.61
CA ALA A 190 41.84 -6.32 -37.51
C ALA A 190 41.64 -5.29 -36.37
N GLY A 191 40.58 -4.46 -36.43
CA GLY A 191 40.30 -3.42 -35.43
C GLY A 191 41.33 -2.28 -35.37
N ASN A 192 42.22 -2.15 -36.36
CA ASN A 192 43.34 -1.23 -36.33
C ASN A 192 42.98 0.17 -36.83
N ALA A 193 42.09 0.85 -36.11
CA ALA A 193 41.66 2.22 -36.41
C ALA A 193 42.80 3.25 -36.44
N ARG A 194 43.89 3.04 -35.67
CA ARG A 194 45.10 3.89 -35.73
C ARG A 194 45.82 3.72 -37.07
N GLY A 195 46.00 2.49 -37.53
CA GLY A 195 46.55 2.17 -38.84
C GLY A 195 45.72 2.78 -39.97
N LEU A 196 44.38 2.71 -39.89
CA LEU A 196 43.51 3.36 -40.87
C LEU A 196 43.70 4.90 -40.88
N ARG A 197 43.64 5.58 -39.72
CA ARG A 197 43.85 7.04 -39.65
C ARG A 197 45.21 7.46 -40.22
N ALA A 198 46.26 6.65 -39.99
CA ALA A 198 47.60 6.91 -40.51
C ALA A 198 47.74 6.62 -42.01
N LEU A 199 47.02 5.63 -42.55
CA LEU A 199 46.94 5.37 -43.98
C LEU A 199 46.22 6.52 -44.70
N LEU A 200 45.10 7.00 -44.14
CA LEU A 200 44.39 8.18 -44.66
C LEU A 200 45.26 9.43 -44.63
N GLY A 201 45.91 9.71 -43.50
CA GLY A 201 46.85 10.82 -43.36
C GLY A 201 48.19 10.65 -44.09
N ALA A 202 48.43 9.53 -44.80
CA ALA A 202 49.66 9.33 -45.54
C ALA A 202 49.72 10.17 -46.83
N HIS A 203 48.60 10.26 -47.57
CA HIS A 203 48.53 11.06 -48.79
C HIS A 203 47.09 11.31 -49.28
N ALA A 204 46.86 12.44 -49.96
CA ALA A 204 45.54 12.81 -50.47
C ALA A 204 44.97 11.85 -51.53
N THR A 205 45.80 11.12 -52.27
CA THR A 205 45.34 10.05 -53.17
C THR A 205 44.79 8.84 -52.42
N VAL A 206 45.43 8.47 -51.30
CA VAL A 206 44.99 7.38 -50.44
C VAL A 206 43.63 7.73 -49.84
N ALA A 207 43.49 8.96 -49.33
CA ALA A 207 42.21 9.49 -48.88
C ALA A 207 41.15 9.42 -50.00
N ARG A 208 41.41 10.01 -51.18
CA ARG A 208 40.47 10.02 -52.32
C ARG A 208 40.04 8.63 -52.79
N SER A 209 40.95 7.65 -52.81
CA SER A 209 40.63 6.28 -53.27
C SER A 209 39.81 5.48 -52.24
N LEU A 210 39.97 5.76 -50.94
CA LEU A 210 39.22 5.10 -49.87
C LEU A 210 37.92 5.83 -49.50
N PHE A 211 37.82 7.12 -49.82
CA PHE A 211 36.76 8.01 -49.38
C PHE A 211 35.35 7.55 -49.79
N SER A 212 35.19 6.99 -50.99
CA SER A 212 33.92 6.45 -51.48
C SER A 212 33.43 5.23 -50.69
N HIS A 213 34.33 4.49 -50.05
CA HIS A 213 34.04 3.31 -49.22
C HIS A 213 34.00 3.61 -47.71
N ARG A 214 34.11 4.87 -47.28
CA ARG A 214 34.26 5.25 -45.86
C ARG A 214 33.19 4.68 -44.93
N PHE A 215 31.92 4.66 -45.35
CA PHE A 215 30.82 4.16 -44.52
C PHE A 215 30.87 2.64 -44.31
N GLU A 216 31.38 1.89 -45.30
CA GLU A 216 31.61 0.45 -45.23
C GLU A 216 32.81 0.13 -44.32
N LEU A 217 33.92 0.85 -44.49
CA LEU A 217 35.11 0.71 -43.65
C LEU A 217 34.83 1.04 -42.17
N LEU A 218 34.05 2.09 -41.91
CA LEU A 218 33.65 2.48 -40.54
C LEU A 218 32.62 1.50 -39.94
N HIS A 219 31.71 0.97 -40.75
CA HIS A 219 30.79 -0.11 -40.33
C HIS A 219 31.58 -1.32 -39.86
N VAL A 220 32.49 -1.84 -40.69
CA VAL A 220 33.34 -3.01 -40.36
C VAL A 220 34.18 -2.77 -39.10
N LEU A 221 34.70 -1.56 -38.88
CA LEU A 221 35.43 -1.21 -37.65
C LEU A 221 34.56 -1.28 -36.39
N LEU A 222 33.29 -0.84 -36.48
CA LEU A 222 32.35 -0.81 -35.36
C LEU A 222 31.78 -2.21 -35.05
N THR A 223 31.56 -3.03 -36.07
CA THR A 223 30.94 -4.37 -35.95
C THR A 223 32.00 -5.46 -35.79
N VAL A 224 32.58 -5.94 -36.89
CA VAL A 224 33.53 -7.07 -36.91
C VAL A 224 34.87 -6.73 -36.24
N GLY A 225 35.36 -5.51 -36.44
CA GLY A 225 36.61 -5.02 -35.86
C GLY A 225 36.52 -4.70 -34.35
N GLY A 226 35.32 -4.68 -33.78
CA GLY A 226 35.08 -4.48 -32.34
C GLY A 226 35.66 -3.19 -31.75
N VAL A 227 35.87 -2.14 -32.56
CA VAL A 227 36.49 -0.89 -32.09
C VAL A 227 35.44 -0.01 -31.42
N PRO A 228 35.61 0.37 -30.14
CA PRO A 228 34.61 1.17 -29.47
C PRO A 228 34.46 2.55 -30.14
N PRO A 229 33.22 3.07 -30.27
CA PRO A 229 32.93 4.30 -31.02
C PRO A 229 33.64 5.53 -30.44
N GLU A 230 33.85 5.59 -29.12
CA GLU A 230 34.67 6.62 -28.46
C GLU A 230 36.10 6.70 -29.02
N ARG A 231 36.67 5.56 -29.39
CA ARG A 231 38.02 5.48 -29.97
C ARG A 231 38.05 6.02 -31.40
N LEU A 232 36.98 5.82 -32.17
CA LEU A 232 36.83 6.38 -33.52
C LEU A 232 36.55 7.90 -33.46
N LEU A 233 35.77 8.36 -32.48
CA LEU A 233 35.55 9.78 -32.20
C LEU A 233 36.86 10.49 -31.84
N ALA A 234 37.65 9.92 -30.93
CA ALA A 234 38.96 10.44 -30.54
C ALA A 234 40.01 10.45 -31.67
N LEU A 235 39.84 9.60 -32.69
CA LEU A 235 40.64 9.61 -33.93
C LEU A 235 40.07 10.53 -35.02
N ARG A 236 38.94 11.21 -34.73
CA ARG A 236 38.13 12.02 -35.65
C ARG A 236 37.69 11.26 -36.91
N LEU A 237 37.46 9.95 -36.83
CA LEU A 237 37.07 9.10 -37.96
C LEU A 237 35.54 9.03 -38.17
N LEU A 238 34.75 9.35 -37.14
CA LEU A 238 33.28 9.29 -37.22
C LEU A 238 32.68 10.52 -37.94
N PRO A 239 31.76 10.32 -38.90
CA PRO A 239 31.09 11.42 -39.61
C PRO A 239 30.14 12.23 -38.71
N GLY A 240 30.14 13.56 -38.85
CA GLY A 240 29.38 14.52 -38.03
C GLY A 240 28.58 15.54 -38.86
N THR A 241 28.11 16.62 -38.23
CA THR A 241 27.25 17.62 -38.91
C THR A 241 27.92 18.96 -39.16
N HIS A 242 27.82 19.49 -40.40
CA HIS A 242 27.48 20.91 -40.64
C HIS A 242 26.57 21.19 -41.89
N LEU A 243 25.83 20.20 -42.44
CA LEU A 243 24.78 20.30 -43.51
C LEU A 243 25.24 20.76 -44.92
N PRO A 244 24.81 20.13 -46.06
CA PRO A 244 24.29 18.78 -46.32
C PRO A 244 25.44 17.80 -46.65
N VAL A 245 25.25 16.74 -47.46
CA VAL A 245 26.18 15.58 -47.60
C VAL A 245 27.65 15.95 -47.84
N GLU A 246 27.90 17.03 -48.57
CA GLU A 246 29.23 17.52 -48.93
C GLU A 246 29.97 18.16 -47.73
N ASP A 247 29.23 18.59 -46.69
CA ASP A 247 29.72 19.16 -45.42
C ASP A 247 29.39 18.23 -44.20
N ARG A 248 29.36 16.90 -44.41
CA ARG A 248 29.02 15.87 -43.37
C ARG A 248 30.18 14.94 -43.02
N GLU A 249 31.38 15.32 -43.40
CA GLU A 249 32.56 14.45 -43.27
C GLU A 249 33.25 14.65 -41.93
N SER A 250 34.00 13.64 -41.49
CA SER A 250 34.82 13.79 -40.29
C SER A 250 36.10 14.53 -40.65
N ASP A 251 36.60 15.39 -39.75
CA ASP A 251 37.85 16.12 -39.95
C ASP A 251 38.97 15.19 -40.46
N ALA A 252 39.08 13.95 -39.96
CA ALA A 252 40.12 13.03 -40.42
C ALA A 252 40.08 12.68 -41.91
N TRP A 253 38.90 12.65 -42.53
CA TRP A 253 38.76 12.47 -43.97
C TRP A 253 38.99 13.81 -44.70
N VAL A 254 38.45 14.92 -44.19
CA VAL A 254 38.60 16.26 -44.80
C VAL A 254 40.05 16.74 -44.78
N ASP A 255 40.71 16.72 -43.61
CA ASP A 255 42.15 16.99 -43.41
C ASP A 255 43.00 16.19 -44.40
N ALA A 256 42.59 14.95 -44.69
CA ALA A 256 43.31 14.03 -45.57
C ALA A 256 42.99 14.24 -47.06
N LEU A 257 41.87 14.91 -47.39
CA LEU A 257 41.50 15.29 -48.75
C LEU A 257 42.09 16.65 -49.19
N GLU A 258 42.58 17.45 -48.24
CA GLU A 258 43.24 18.74 -48.51
C GLU A 258 44.30 18.60 -49.62
N ALA A 259 44.23 19.49 -50.61
CA ALA A 259 45.11 19.41 -51.77
C ALA A 259 46.54 19.80 -51.37
N PRO A 260 47.55 18.94 -51.61
CA PRO A 260 48.94 19.33 -51.38
C PRO A 260 49.29 20.51 -52.29
N PRO A 261 50.05 21.53 -51.80
CA PRO A 261 50.36 22.70 -52.61
C PRO A 261 51.17 22.28 -53.85
N PRO A 262 51.00 22.96 -55.01
CA PRO A 262 51.53 22.50 -56.29
C PRO A 262 53.07 22.48 -56.36
N SER A 263 53.76 23.13 -55.42
CA SER A 263 55.21 23.11 -55.25
C SER A 263 55.73 22.02 -54.31
N SER A 264 54.85 21.20 -53.71
CA SER A 264 55.25 20.12 -52.79
C SER A 264 55.60 18.83 -53.53
N PRO A 265 56.55 18.02 -53.02
CA PRO A 265 56.85 16.70 -53.56
C PRO A 265 55.65 15.74 -53.48
N SER A 266 54.68 16.01 -52.60
CA SER A 266 53.43 15.25 -52.48
C SER A 266 52.53 15.42 -53.73
N ALA A 267 52.51 16.59 -54.36
CA ALA A 267 51.73 16.81 -55.58
C ALA A 267 52.12 15.85 -56.73
N ALA A 268 53.37 15.38 -56.75
CA ALA A 268 53.88 14.43 -57.73
C ALA A 268 53.24 13.03 -57.63
N ALA A 269 52.73 12.64 -56.46
CA ALA A 269 52.07 11.34 -56.27
C ALA A 269 50.58 11.33 -56.66
N MET A 270 50.00 12.46 -57.10
CA MET A 270 48.56 12.60 -57.33
C MET A 270 47.97 11.70 -58.42
N TRP A 271 48.80 11.20 -59.35
CA TRP A 271 48.37 10.33 -60.43
C TRP A 271 48.26 8.85 -60.04
N VAL A 272 48.90 8.43 -58.94
CA VAL A 272 49.23 7.02 -58.65
C VAL A 272 48.00 6.10 -58.52
N ASP A 273 46.92 6.60 -57.91
CA ASP A 273 45.60 5.93 -57.86
C ASP A 273 44.50 6.77 -58.53
N HIS A 274 44.87 7.59 -59.52
CA HIS A 274 43.90 8.30 -60.34
C HIS A 274 43.06 7.28 -61.14
N PRO A 275 41.72 7.40 -61.21
CA PRO A 275 40.85 6.35 -61.76
C PRO A 275 41.19 5.96 -63.21
N ALA A 276 41.62 6.92 -64.05
CA ALA A 276 42.06 6.65 -65.41
C ALA A 276 43.38 5.81 -65.46
N VAL A 277 44.30 6.04 -64.53
CA VAL A 277 45.56 5.26 -64.42
C VAL A 277 45.25 3.85 -63.95
N VAL A 278 44.43 3.70 -62.91
CA VAL A 278 44.06 2.39 -62.37
C VAL A 278 43.31 1.55 -63.42
N HIS A 279 42.38 2.15 -64.19
CA HIS A 279 41.75 1.47 -65.33
C HIS A 279 42.77 1.07 -66.40
N ALA A 280 43.59 2.00 -66.90
CA ALA A 280 44.54 1.70 -67.97
C ALA A 280 45.60 0.63 -67.57
N LEU A 281 45.92 0.52 -66.27
CA LEU A 281 46.73 -0.58 -65.72
C LEU A 281 45.94 -1.89 -65.57
N ALA A 282 44.66 -1.84 -65.19
CA ALA A 282 43.81 -3.01 -65.05
C ALA A 282 43.48 -3.66 -66.41
N ASP A 283 43.20 -2.83 -67.43
CA ASP A 283 43.00 -3.27 -68.82
C ASP A 283 44.23 -4.02 -69.39
N ARG A 284 45.43 -3.78 -68.81
CA ARG A 284 46.71 -4.44 -69.15
C ARG A 284 47.08 -5.59 -68.21
N GLY A 285 46.22 -5.94 -67.26
CA GLY A 285 46.50 -6.98 -66.25
C GLY A 285 47.59 -6.60 -65.23
N ALA A 286 47.99 -5.33 -65.16
CA ALA A 286 49.04 -4.82 -64.27
C ALA A 286 48.50 -4.31 -62.92
N SER A 287 47.17 -4.26 -62.75
CA SER A 287 46.46 -3.91 -61.52
C SER A 287 45.14 -4.70 -61.48
N PRO A 288 44.57 -5.02 -60.29
CA PRO A 288 43.17 -5.39 -60.22
C PRO A 288 42.27 -4.20 -60.62
N PHE A 289 41.09 -4.52 -61.16
CA PHE A 289 40.03 -3.52 -61.40
C PHE A 289 39.55 -2.91 -60.07
N PRO A 290 39.20 -1.62 -60.04
CA PRO A 290 38.62 -0.99 -58.85
C PRO A 290 37.23 -1.56 -58.58
N THR A 291 36.96 -1.90 -57.32
CA THR A 291 35.61 -2.27 -56.87
C THR A 291 34.68 -1.06 -56.94
N PRO A 292 33.43 -1.20 -57.43
CA PRO A 292 32.47 -0.11 -57.41
C PRO A 292 32.11 0.26 -55.96
N PRO A 293 32.01 1.56 -55.62
CA PRO A 293 31.63 1.97 -54.28
C PRO A 293 30.15 1.72 -54.00
N PRO A 294 29.77 1.38 -52.75
CA PRO A 294 28.38 1.33 -52.36
C PRO A 294 27.73 2.72 -52.43
N PRO A 295 26.40 2.82 -52.67
CA PRO A 295 25.71 4.10 -52.65
C PRO A 295 25.78 4.71 -51.24
N PRO A 296 26.04 6.04 -51.11
CA PRO A 296 26.05 6.69 -49.81
C PRO A 296 24.64 6.70 -49.18
N PRO A 297 24.54 6.71 -47.84
CA PRO A 297 23.26 6.76 -47.13
C PRO A 297 22.52 8.09 -47.41
N ALA A 298 21.18 8.03 -47.50
CA ALA A 298 20.35 9.19 -47.82
C ALA A 298 20.47 10.30 -46.76
N ALA A 299 20.41 9.94 -45.48
CA ALA A 299 20.78 10.81 -44.38
C ALA A 299 21.84 10.14 -43.48
N LEU A 300 22.68 10.97 -42.85
CA LEU A 300 23.73 10.50 -41.96
C LEU A 300 23.16 9.76 -40.74
N TRP A 301 22.01 10.20 -40.23
CA TRP A 301 21.34 9.54 -39.10
C TRP A 301 20.83 8.14 -39.46
N ASP A 302 20.48 7.86 -40.73
CA ASP A 302 20.06 6.52 -41.18
C ASP A 302 21.19 5.51 -40.98
N TRP A 303 22.43 5.90 -41.31
CA TRP A 303 23.61 5.06 -41.14
C TRP A 303 23.90 4.79 -39.66
N TYR A 304 23.87 5.83 -38.81
CA TYR A 304 24.01 5.64 -37.35
C TYR A 304 22.90 4.73 -36.81
N ALA A 305 21.64 4.91 -37.23
CA ALA A 305 20.51 4.11 -36.79
C ALA A 305 20.63 2.64 -37.22
N ALA A 306 21.08 2.37 -38.45
CA ALA A 306 21.33 1.02 -38.94
C ALA A 306 22.42 0.32 -38.12
N VAL A 307 23.59 0.96 -37.95
CA VAL A 307 24.71 0.37 -37.18
C VAL A 307 24.34 0.15 -35.71
N MET A 308 23.65 1.09 -35.06
CA MET A 308 23.15 0.89 -33.68
C MET A 308 22.18 -0.28 -33.58
N THR A 309 21.31 -0.47 -34.59
CA THR A 309 20.33 -1.57 -34.61
C THR A 309 21.03 -2.92 -34.80
N GLU A 310 22.06 -2.99 -35.62
CA GLU A 310 22.87 -4.22 -35.82
C GLU A 310 23.66 -4.57 -34.55
N LEU A 311 24.35 -3.58 -33.96
CA LEU A 311 25.08 -3.73 -32.69
C LEU A 311 24.17 -4.23 -31.56
N GLU A 312 22.97 -3.67 -31.41
CA GLU A 312 22.02 -4.05 -30.36
C GLU A 312 21.28 -5.36 -30.65
N SER A 313 20.65 -5.49 -31.82
CA SER A 313 19.67 -6.55 -32.07
C SER A 313 20.26 -7.84 -32.65
N GLU A 314 21.38 -7.74 -33.39
CA GLU A 314 22.07 -8.89 -33.98
C GLU A 314 23.28 -9.33 -33.13
N LEU A 315 24.09 -8.37 -32.66
CA LEU A 315 25.33 -8.63 -31.92
C LEU A 315 25.17 -8.59 -30.38
N GLY A 316 24.10 -7.97 -29.85
CA GLY A 316 23.86 -7.87 -28.41
C GLY A 316 24.79 -6.88 -27.66
N LEU A 317 25.52 -6.03 -28.38
CA LEU A 317 26.50 -5.07 -27.86
C LEU A 317 25.82 -3.73 -27.55
N VAL A 318 25.02 -3.72 -26.48
CA VAL A 318 24.26 -2.53 -26.05
C VAL A 318 25.18 -1.38 -25.62
N ASP A 319 26.33 -1.69 -25.02
CA ASP A 319 27.38 -0.72 -24.68
C ASP A 319 27.99 -0.04 -25.92
N ALA A 320 28.30 -0.80 -26.97
CA ALA A 320 28.79 -0.27 -28.24
C ALA A 320 27.73 0.57 -28.96
N ALA A 321 26.46 0.12 -28.97
CA ALA A 321 25.35 0.87 -29.53
C ALA A 321 25.13 2.21 -28.78
N LEU A 322 25.14 2.19 -27.44
CA LEU A 322 25.04 3.40 -26.60
C LEU A 322 26.22 4.36 -26.83
N GLY A 323 27.45 3.85 -26.87
CA GLY A 323 28.64 4.65 -27.16
C GLY A 323 28.56 5.33 -28.53
N LEU A 324 27.97 4.67 -29.53
CA LEU A 324 27.81 5.20 -30.88
C LEU A 324 26.71 6.28 -30.92
N ALA A 325 25.62 6.07 -30.19
CA ALA A 325 24.57 7.07 -30.00
C ALA A 325 25.12 8.35 -29.32
N ASN A 326 25.87 8.19 -28.23
CA ASN A 326 26.52 9.28 -27.50
C ASN A 326 27.54 10.03 -28.38
N ALA A 327 28.38 9.31 -29.14
CA ALA A 327 29.31 9.92 -30.08
C ALA A 327 28.58 10.74 -31.16
N GLY A 328 27.47 10.23 -31.70
CA GLY A 328 26.63 10.96 -32.65
C GLY A 328 25.99 12.23 -32.04
N VAL A 329 25.53 12.17 -30.79
CA VAL A 329 25.01 13.34 -30.06
C VAL A 329 26.10 14.38 -29.84
N HIS A 330 27.32 13.97 -29.46
CA HIS A 330 28.48 14.87 -29.36
C HIS A 330 28.83 15.53 -30.69
N LEU A 331 28.62 14.85 -31.82
CA LEU A 331 28.81 15.35 -33.18
C LEU A 331 27.62 16.18 -33.73
N GLY A 332 26.65 16.54 -32.87
CA GLY A 332 25.55 17.45 -33.21
C GLY A 332 24.28 16.78 -33.77
N LEU A 333 24.25 15.45 -33.89
CA LEU A 333 23.09 14.70 -34.42
C LEU A 333 21.95 14.62 -33.40
N LYS A 334 21.21 15.72 -33.23
CA LYS A 334 20.05 15.83 -32.33
C LYS A 334 19.04 14.67 -32.38
N PRO A 335 18.71 14.06 -33.55
CA PRO A 335 17.79 12.91 -33.58
C PRO A 335 18.26 11.69 -32.78
N LEU A 336 19.57 11.55 -32.54
CA LEU A 336 20.14 10.43 -31.79
C LEU A 336 20.02 10.57 -30.28
N SER A 337 19.61 11.74 -29.74
CA SER A 337 19.52 11.92 -28.28
C SER A 337 18.45 11.04 -27.63
N ALA A 338 17.30 10.86 -28.29
CA ALA A 338 16.26 9.95 -27.82
C ALA A 338 16.75 8.49 -27.85
N ALA A 339 17.40 8.06 -28.92
CA ALA A 339 17.98 6.72 -29.03
C ALA A 339 19.08 6.48 -27.99
N ALA A 340 19.93 7.47 -27.72
CA ALA A 340 20.95 7.40 -26.66
C ALA A 340 20.33 7.22 -25.27
N GLN A 341 19.23 7.91 -24.97
CA GLN A 341 18.52 7.79 -23.69
C GLN A 341 17.77 6.44 -23.55
N GLU A 342 17.18 5.92 -24.63
CA GLU A 342 16.62 4.55 -24.64
C GLU A 342 17.72 3.49 -24.43
N LEU A 343 18.84 3.60 -25.14
CA LEU A 343 19.98 2.67 -25.02
C LEU A 343 20.69 2.79 -23.67
N ALA A 344 20.71 3.97 -23.04
CA ALA A 344 21.23 4.14 -21.68
C ALA A 344 20.40 3.35 -20.66
N PHE A 345 19.06 3.42 -20.76
CA PHE A 345 18.20 2.62 -19.89
C PHE A 345 18.30 1.11 -20.21
N LEU A 346 18.44 0.73 -21.48
CA LEU A 346 18.68 -0.67 -21.86
C LEU A 346 20.02 -1.20 -21.32
N HIS A 347 21.08 -0.40 -21.35
CA HIS A 347 22.40 -0.73 -20.79
C HIS A 347 22.30 -1.03 -19.29
N GLU A 348 21.56 -0.22 -18.53
CA GLU A 348 21.28 -0.48 -17.12
C GLU A 348 20.48 -1.77 -16.90
N LEU A 349 19.43 -2.00 -17.70
CA LEU A 349 18.65 -3.24 -17.61
C LEU A 349 19.48 -4.50 -17.92
N VAL A 350 20.34 -4.45 -18.94
CA VAL A 350 21.11 -5.63 -19.38
C VAL A 350 22.30 -5.90 -18.45
N TYR A 351 23.18 -4.91 -18.23
CA TYR A 351 24.46 -5.13 -17.52
C TYR A 351 24.40 -4.95 -16.00
N HIS A 352 23.41 -4.21 -15.48
CA HIS A 352 23.29 -4.00 -14.03
C HIS A 352 22.15 -4.82 -13.40
N MET A 353 21.17 -5.27 -14.18
CA MET A 353 19.97 -5.99 -13.71
C MET A 353 19.83 -7.44 -14.23
N ASP A 354 20.91 -7.98 -14.83
CA ASP A 354 21.05 -9.34 -15.36
C ASP A 354 19.80 -9.76 -16.17
N ALA A 355 19.50 -8.98 -17.20
CA ALA A 355 18.26 -9.09 -17.96
C ALA A 355 18.52 -9.40 -19.45
N ASP A 356 19.13 -10.56 -19.70
CA ASP A 356 19.62 -11.07 -20.99
C ASP A 356 18.62 -11.05 -22.17
N LEU A 357 17.32 -10.90 -21.90
CA LEU A 357 16.24 -10.92 -22.89
C LEU A 357 15.76 -9.54 -23.34
N TRP A 358 16.29 -8.45 -22.79
CA TRP A 358 15.84 -7.10 -23.13
C TRP A 358 16.50 -6.58 -24.40
N ARG A 359 15.67 -6.04 -25.29
CA ARG A 359 16.03 -5.36 -26.54
C ARG A 359 15.23 -4.07 -26.66
N VAL A 360 15.65 -3.13 -27.52
CA VAL A 360 14.89 -1.89 -27.77
C VAL A 360 13.43 -2.19 -28.18
N GLN A 361 13.20 -3.25 -28.94
CA GLN A 361 11.85 -3.68 -29.35
C GLN A 361 11.00 -4.16 -28.15
N THR A 362 11.56 -4.98 -27.25
CA THR A 362 10.82 -5.48 -26.06
C THR A 362 10.61 -4.37 -25.04
N LEU A 363 11.57 -3.45 -24.94
CA LEU A 363 11.55 -2.27 -24.09
C LEU A 363 10.46 -1.27 -24.50
N ARG A 364 10.27 -1.05 -25.81
CA ARG A 364 9.12 -0.27 -26.32
C ARG A 364 7.77 -1.00 -26.21
N ALA A 365 7.78 -2.34 -26.21
CA ALA A 365 6.57 -3.15 -26.01
C ALA A 365 6.17 -3.34 -24.53
N ALA A 366 7.07 -3.06 -23.59
CA ALA A 366 6.78 -3.14 -22.16
C ALA A 366 5.86 -2.00 -21.70
N SER A 367 5.06 -2.26 -20.66
CA SER A 367 4.32 -1.21 -19.95
C SER A 367 5.17 -0.56 -18.87
N ALA A 368 4.83 0.66 -18.47
CA ALA A 368 5.47 1.35 -17.35
C ALA A 368 5.43 0.51 -16.06
N HIS A 369 4.32 -0.18 -15.80
CA HIS A 369 4.20 -1.11 -14.69
C HIS A 369 5.21 -2.28 -14.77
N ALA A 370 5.35 -2.92 -15.93
CA ALA A 370 6.28 -4.04 -16.10
C ALA A 370 7.75 -3.64 -15.87
N LEU A 371 8.14 -2.45 -16.34
CA LEU A 371 9.48 -1.89 -16.13
C LEU A 371 9.75 -1.61 -14.64
N VAL A 372 8.81 -0.94 -13.98
CA VAL A 372 8.90 -0.60 -12.55
C VAL A 372 8.90 -1.85 -11.68
N ALA A 373 8.04 -2.83 -12.00
CA ALA A 373 8.02 -4.14 -11.35
C ALA A 373 9.39 -4.84 -11.48
N ARG A 374 10.00 -4.84 -12.67
CA ARG A 374 11.30 -5.49 -12.90
C ARG A 374 12.44 -4.84 -12.10
N VAL A 375 12.42 -3.52 -11.91
CA VAL A 375 13.38 -2.80 -11.04
C VAL A 375 13.10 -3.11 -9.56
N ALA A 376 11.82 -3.10 -9.15
CA ALA A 376 11.42 -3.28 -7.76
C ALA A 376 11.66 -4.71 -7.22
N GLN A 377 11.61 -5.72 -8.09
CA GLN A 377 11.88 -7.13 -7.80
C GLN A 377 13.38 -7.46 -7.62
N GLN A 378 14.28 -6.53 -7.93
CA GLN A 378 15.72 -6.78 -7.77
C GLN A 378 16.12 -6.93 -6.29
N PRO A 379 17.07 -7.83 -5.95
CA PRO A 379 17.50 -8.12 -4.57
C PRO A 379 18.44 -7.04 -3.98
N TRP A 380 18.24 -5.78 -4.36
CA TRP A 380 19.05 -4.64 -3.94
C TRP A 380 18.57 -4.04 -2.61
N PRO A 381 19.37 -3.17 -1.95
CA PRO A 381 18.87 -2.31 -0.88
C PRO A 381 17.75 -1.38 -1.38
N ALA A 382 16.76 -1.06 -0.54
CA ALA A 382 15.63 -0.20 -0.90
C ALA A 382 16.07 1.18 -1.44
N ALA A 383 17.12 1.76 -0.87
CA ALA A 383 17.73 3.02 -1.34
C ALA A 383 18.28 2.93 -2.77
N ARG A 384 18.84 1.78 -3.20
CA ARG A 384 19.32 1.58 -4.57
C ARG A 384 18.17 1.42 -5.55
N VAL A 385 17.09 0.75 -5.15
CA VAL A 385 15.84 0.68 -5.96
C VAL A 385 15.24 2.08 -6.15
N ALA A 386 15.10 2.86 -5.07
CA ALA A 386 14.60 4.24 -5.14
C ALA A 386 15.51 5.16 -5.97
N ALA A 387 16.83 4.94 -5.97
CA ALA A 387 17.77 5.64 -6.83
C ALA A 387 17.55 5.29 -8.31
N ALA A 388 17.53 4.00 -8.67
CA ALA A 388 17.30 3.54 -10.05
C ALA A 388 15.94 4.01 -10.61
N LEU A 389 14.87 3.94 -9.81
CA LEU A 389 13.56 4.46 -10.21
C LEU A 389 13.60 5.96 -10.54
N HIS A 390 14.27 6.77 -9.73
CA HIS A 390 14.38 8.21 -9.98
C HIS A 390 15.35 8.58 -11.12
N GLU A 391 16.55 7.98 -11.14
CA GLU A 391 17.67 8.41 -12.00
C GLU A 391 17.65 7.75 -13.39
N GLN A 392 17.03 6.56 -13.52
CA GLN A 392 17.05 5.77 -14.76
C GLN A 392 15.63 5.60 -15.34
N VAL A 393 14.64 5.29 -14.49
CA VAL A 393 13.27 5.01 -14.97
C VAL A 393 12.47 6.29 -15.27
N VAL A 394 12.55 7.35 -14.44
CA VAL A 394 11.84 8.62 -14.75
C VAL A 394 12.24 9.21 -16.11
N PRO A 395 13.54 9.39 -16.45
CA PRO A 395 13.92 9.99 -17.72
C PRO A 395 13.42 9.15 -18.91
N PHE A 396 13.48 7.82 -18.81
CA PHE A 396 12.93 6.93 -19.83
C PHE A 396 11.41 7.05 -19.96
N LEU A 397 10.66 7.08 -18.84
CA LEU A 397 9.20 7.21 -18.87
C LEU A 397 8.72 8.59 -19.38
N GLN A 398 9.59 9.60 -19.35
CA GLN A 398 9.35 10.93 -19.95
C GLN A 398 9.58 10.95 -21.47
N LEU A 399 10.39 10.05 -22.05
CA LEU A 399 10.50 9.90 -23.51
C LEU A 399 9.19 9.44 -24.16
N GLY A 400 8.43 8.61 -23.46
CA GLY A 400 7.12 8.16 -23.92
C GLY A 400 7.16 7.20 -25.11
N THR A 401 8.19 6.36 -25.23
CA THR A 401 8.37 5.38 -26.32
C THR A 401 7.92 3.95 -25.98
N TYR A 402 7.50 3.70 -24.73
CA TYR A 402 6.93 2.46 -24.23
C TYR A 402 5.41 2.35 -24.51
N ALA A 403 4.82 1.16 -24.28
CA ALA A 403 3.52 0.79 -24.83
C ALA A 403 2.34 1.65 -24.35
N ASP A 404 2.29 2.01 -23.07
CA ASP A 404 1.19 2.75 -22.44
C ASP A 404 1.44 4.28 -22.29
N ALA A 405 2.44 4.82 -23.01
CA ALA A 405 2.92 6.19 -22.87
C ALA A 405 1.88 7.31 -23.00
N ALA A 406 0.74 7.06 -23.65
CA ALA A 406 -0.37 8.00 -23.73
C ALA A 406 -0.87 8.47 -22.34
N HIS A 407 -0.77 7.64 -21.30
CA HIS A 407 -1.25 7.93 -19.95
C HIS A 407 -0.24 8.71 -19.08
N GLY A 408 0.99 8.92 -19.57
CA GLY A 408 2.14 9.34 -18.78
C GLY A 408 2.97 10.50 -19.31
N ARG A 409 2.95 10.79 -20.63
CA ARG A 409 3.83 11.77 -21.31
C ARG A 409 3.86 13.20 -20.75
N HIS A 410 2.85 13.62 -19.98
CA HIS A 410 2.76 14.97 -19.40
C HIS A 410 2.89 15.01 -17.87
N ARG A 411 3.23 13.89 -17.22
CA ARG A 411 3.41 13.84 -15.76
C ARG A 411 4.76 14.45 -15.35
N SER A 412 4.77 15.23 -14.27
CA SER A 412 5.99 15.68 -13.61
C SER A 412 6.79 14.50 -13.04
N ALA A 413 8.06 14.73 -12.70
CA ALA A 413 8.86 13.72 -11.99
C ALA A 413 8.21 13.29 -10.66
N SER A 414 7.60 14.24 -9.94
CA SER A 414 6.83 14.00 -8.71
C SER A 414 5.59 13.13 -8.94
N ALA A 415 4.78 13.43 -9.96
CA ALA A 415 3.61 12.63 -10.31
C ALA A 415 3.99 11.22 -10.81
N TRP A 416 5.15 11.09 -11.46
CA TRP A 416 5.74 9.77 -11.77
C TRP A 416 6.21 9.05 -10.52
N GLY A 417 6.83 9.72 -9.56
CA GLY A 417 7.25 9.12 -8.29
C GLY A 417 6.08 8.57 -7.46
N LEU A 418 5.00 9.34 -7.34
CA LEU A 418 3.75 8.89 -6.72
C LEU A 418 3.21 7.63 -7.42
N HIS A 419 3.19 7.63 -8.76
CA HIS A 419 2.66 6.52 -9.53
C HIS A 419 3.54 5.26 -9.48
N MET A 420 4.86 5.42 -9.56
CA MET A 420 5.79 4.30 -9.43
C MET A 420 5.75 3.67 -8.04
N ALA A 421 5.61 4.43 -6.97
CA ALA A 421 5.52 3.87 -5.62
C ALA A 421 4.25 3.00 -5.45
N LEU A 422 3.13 3.37 -6.08
CA LEU A 422 1.94 2.51 -6.12
C LEU A 422 2.13 1.28 -7.02
N MET A 423 2.84 1.39 -8.15
CA MET A 423 3.19 0.22 -8.97
C MET A 423 4.16 -0.74 -8.25
N VAL A 424 5.09 -0.23 -7.44
CA VAL A 424 5.98 -1.02 -6.57
C VAL A 424 5.18 -1.82 -5.54
N ARG A 425 4.14 -1.23 -4.94
CA ARG A 425 3.20 -1.92 -4.03
C ARG A 425 2.51 -3.10 -4.70
N ASP A 426 2.10 -2.95 -5.96
CA ASP A 426 1.40 -4.01 -6.69
C ASP A 426 2.35 -5.12 -7.18
N ALA A 427 3.63 -4.78 -7.41
CA ALA A 427 4.62 -5.70 -7.96
C ALA A 427 5.43 -6.51 -6.93
N VAL A 428 5.42 -6.11 -5.65
CA VAL A 428 6.33 -6.63 -4.60
C VAL A 428 5.62 -6.73 -3.25
N PRO A 429 5.90 -7.74 -2.39
CA PRO A 429 5.26 -7.86 -1.08
C PRO A 429 5.29 -6.58 -0.24
N LEU A 430 4.15 -6.27 0.40
CA LEU A 430 3.88 -5.02 1.12
C LEU A 430 5.01 -4.53 2.04
N ALA A 431 5.62 -5.42 2.84
CA ALA A 431 6.72 -5.05 3.73
C ALA A 431 7.91 -4.41 2.98
N ARG A 432 8.24 -4.94 1.80
CA ARG A 432 9.29 -4.43 0.93
C ARG A 432 8.84 -3.20 0.14
N ALA A 433 7.57 -3.15 -0.28
CA ALA A 433 7.02 -1.95 -0.93
C ALA A 433 7.03 -0.72 -0.01
N LEU A 434 6.74 -0.90 1.29
CA LEU A 434 6.85 0.16 2.30
C LEU A 434 8.30 0.64 2.47
N GLU A 435 9.28 -0.27 2.52
CA GLU A 435 10.71 0.08 2.61
C GLU A 435 11.23 0.83 1.36
N VAL A 436 10.79 0.44 0.17
CA VAL A 436 11.13 1.17 -1.07
C VAL A 436 10.45 2.54 -1.10
N SER A 437 9.19 2.63 -0.67
CA SER A 437 8.45 3.90 -0.61
C SER A 437 9.05 4.89 0.38
N ASP A 438 9.51 4.42 1.55
CA ASP A 438 10.25 5.19 2.54
C ASP A 438 11.56 5.76 1.94
N ALA A 439 12.33 4.91 1.25
CA ALA A 439 13.52 5.33 0.52
C ALA A 439 13.23 6.29 -0.67
N MET A 440 12.04 6.24 -1.26
CA MET A 440 11.60 7.20 -2.29
C MET A 440 11.21 8.55 -1.67
N LEU A 441 10.55 8.57 -0.51
CA LEU A 441 10.19 9.79 0.25
C LEU A 441 11.41 10.49 0.85
N ALA A 442 12.46 9.75 1.21
CA ALA A 442 13.74 10.29 1.63
C ALA A 442 14.51 11.05 0.52
N ARG A 443 14.07 10.98 -0.74
CA ARG A 443 14.72 11.64 -1.89
C ARG A 443 13.96 12.90 -2.30
N ALA A 444 14.67 13.97 -2.64
CA ALA A 444 14.12 15.28 -2.98
C ALA A 444 13.61 15.38 -4.45
N TRP A 445 12.63 14.55 -4.81
CA TRP A 445 12.01 14.51 -6.16
C TRP A 445 10.48 14.41 -6.15
N LEU A 446 9.89 14.16 -4.97
CA LEU A 446 8.46 14.22 -4.73
C LEU A 446 8.11 15.59 -4.13
N ASP A 447 7.15 16.30 -4.72
CA ASP A 447 6.61 17.55 -4.15
C ASP A 447 5.88 17.26 -2.83
N GLU A 448 5.84 18.22 -1.90
CA GLU A 448 5.22 18.05 -0.58
C GLU A 448 3.79 17.49 -0.68
N ALA A 449 2.97 17.99 -1.63
CA ALA A 449 1.61 17.51 -1.87
C ALA A 449 1.56 16.05 -2.36
N ASP A 450 2.53 15.60 -3.15
CA ASP A 450 2.61 14.22 -3.64
C ASP A 450 3.19 13.26 -2.59
N GLN A 451 4.05 13.74 -1.69
CA GLN A 451 4.46 13.00 -0.48
C GLN A 451 3.24 12.74 0.42
N HIS A 452 2.42 13.77 0.68
CA HIS A 452 1.15 13.63 1.42
C HIS A 452 0.23 12.61 0.73
N ARG A 453 0.02 12.71 -0.59
CA ARG A 453 -0.81 11.76 -1.36
C ARG A 453 -0.29 10.33 -1.27
N LEU A 454 1.03 10.13 -1.40
CA LEU A 454 1.65 8.81 -1.38
C LEU A 454 1.47 8.13 -0.02
N VAL A 455 1.83 8.81 1.07
CA VAL A 455 1.69 8.27 2.42
C VAL A 455 0.24 7.95 2.74
N LEU A 456 -0.70 8.82 2.39
CA LEU A 456 -2.13 8.57 2.56
C LEU A 456 -2.60 7.37 1.72
N ALA A 457 -2.16 7.21 0.47
CA ALA A 457 -2.57 6.09 -0.39
C ALA A 457 -1.98 4.73 0.05
N LEU A 458 -0.71 4.70 0.48
CA LEU A 458 -0.07 3.50 1.01
C LEU A 458 -0.75 3.04 2.31
N LEU A 459 -1.01 3.98 3.23
CA LEU A 459 -1.71 3.68 4.47
C LEU A 459 -3.16 3.27 4.19
N ALA A 460 -3.88 3.96 3.30
CA ALA A 460 -5.24 3.63 2.83
C ALA A 460 -5.37 2.18 2.35
N THR A 461 -4.37 1.71 1.59
CA THR A 461 -4.38 0.38 0.96
C THR A 461 -3.77 -0.73 1.80
N SER A 462 -3.06 -0.40 2.89
CA SER A 462 -2.39 -1.41 3.73
C SER A 462 -3.35 -2.16 4.66
N GLU A 463 -3.30 -3.49 4.62
CA GLU A 463 -4.05 -4.38 5.52
C GLU A 463 -3.23 -4.85 6.74
N ALA A 464 -1.92 -4.59 6.77
CA ALA A 464 -1.02 -5.17 7.77
C ALA A 464 -1.12 -4.48 9.14
N ALA A 465 -1.04 -5.27 10.21
CA ALA A 465 -1.26 -4.87 11.61
C ALA A 465 -0.20 -5.44 12.57
N ASP A 466 0.94 -5.88 12.05
CA ASP A 466 2.08 -6.40 12.80
C ASP A 466 3.04 -5.28 13.24
N ALA A 467 3.81 -5.54 14.30
CA ALA A 467 4.72 -4.56 14.91
C ALA A 467 5.74 -3.93 13.93
N PRO A 468 6.45 -4.68 13.05
CA PRO A 468 7.37 -4.05 12.10
C PRO A 468 6.63 -3.31 10.96
N SER A 469 5.40 -3.66 10.61
CA SER A 469 4.57 -2.80 9.73
C SER A 469 4.21 -1.47 10.41
N PHE A 470 3.88 -1.45 11.71
CA PHE A 470 3.69 -0.18 12.43
C PHE A 470 4.95 0.68 12.48
N GLN A 471 6.13 0.09 12.70
CA GLN A 471 7.41 0.81 12.62
C GLN A 471 7.61 1.47 11.25
N ARG A 472 7.28 0.76 10.15
CA ARG A 472 7.34 1.31 8.79
C ARG A 472 6.30 2.42 8.57
N TYR A 473 5.07 2.30 9.06
CA TYR A 473 4.08 3.39 8.99
C TYR A 473 4.55 4.65 9.70
N THR A 474 5.15 4.49 10.89
CA THR A 474 5.68 5.61 11.67
C THR A 474 6.90 6.25 11.00
N ALA A 475 7.73 5.48 10.27
CA ALA A 475 8.80 6.04 9.42
C ALA A 475 8.24 6.87 8.26
N LEU A 476 7.30 6.32 7.48
CA LEU A 476 6.64 7.03 6.38
C LEU A 476 5.99 8.36 6.82
N LEU A 477 5.43 8.41 8.03
CA LEU A 477 4.82 9.61 8.59
C LEU A 477 5.84 10.69 8.99
N GLN A 478 7.09 10.34 9.33
CA GLN A 478 8.13 11.33 9.66
C GLN A 478 8.47 12.24 8.46
N HIS A 479 8.33 11.73 7.24
CA HIS A 479 8.52 12.52 6.02
C HIS A 479 7.46 13.61 5.83
N VAL A 480 6.29 13.49 6.47
CA VAL A 480 5.13 14.35 6.23
C VAL A 480 4.70 15.05 7.52
N SER A 481 5.58 15.91 8.02
CA SER A 481 5.38 16.65 9.28
C SER A 481 4.18 17.60 9.22
N PRO A 482 3.38 17.71 10.30
CA PRO A 482 2.17 18.53 10.31
C PRO A 482 2.44 20.04 10.39
N SER A 483 2.07 20.76 9.32
CA SER A 483 1.93 22.23 9.28
C SER A 483 0.76 22.72 10.17
N PRO A 484 0.80 23.95 10.73
CA PRO A 484 -0.33 24.52 11.50
C PRO A 484 -1.61 24.67 10.65
N PRO A 485 -2.81 24.52 11.25
CA PRO A 485 -4.03 24.23 10.49
C PRO A 485 -4.73 25.47 9.89
N PRO A 486 -5.23 25.39 8.64
CA PRO A 486 -6.33 26.23 8.16
C PRO A 486 -7.68 25.80 8.78
N PRO A 487 -8.76 26.61 8.67
CA PRO A 487 -10.08 26.26 9.20
C PRO A 487 -10.65 24.99 8.54
N ARG A 488 -11.29 24.15 9.36
CA ARG A 488 -11.82 22.82 8.97
C ARG A 488 -12.75 22.89 7.74
N ALA A 489 -12.35 22.20 6.67
CA ALA A 489 -13.21 21.92 5.52
C ALA A 489 -13.87 20.54 5.67
N ILE A 490 -15.02 20.35 5.01
CA ILE A 490 -15.81 19.10 5.08
C ILE A 490 -15.29 18.10 4.04
N ALA A 491 -15.30 16.81 4.41
CA ALA A 491 -14.77 15.64 3.70
C ALA A 491 -13.22 15.53 3.67
N PRO A 492 -12.59 14.95 4.71
CA PRO A 492 -11.18 14.58 4.66
C PRO A 492 -10.91 13.56 3.54
N LEU A 493 -9.68 13.51 3.04
CA LEU A 493 -9.26 12.62 1.94
C LEU A 493 -9.50 11.13 2.30
N THR A 494 -9.46 10.78 3.58
CA THR A 494 -9.86 9.46 4.11
C THR A 494 -11.28 9.06 3.73
N ALA A 495 -12.23 9.99 3.62
CA ALA A 495 -13.60 9.73 3.16
C ALA A 495 -13.73 9.70 1.62
N VAL A 496 -12.72 10.15 0.88
CA VAL A 496 -12.63 10.03 -0.58
C VAL A 496 -11.97 8.71 -0.96
N LEU A 497 -10.78 8.43 -0.41
CA LEU A 497 -10.11 7.13 -0.56
C LEU A 497 -10.93 5.99 0.07
N GLY A 498 -11.60 6.20 1.20
CA GLY A 498 -12.49 5.20 1.79
C GLY A 498 -13.68 4.83 0.90
N ARG A 499 -14.16 5.76 0.07
CA ARG A 499 -15.16 5.47 -0.97
C ARG A 499 -14.54 4.78 -2.18
N ALA A 500 -13.35 5.19 -2.63
CA ALA A 500 -12.62 4.54 -3.72
C ALA A 500 -12.22 3.08 -3.38
N LEU A 501 -11.88 2.80 -2.13
CA LEU A 501 -11.45 1.47 -1.63
C LEU A 501 -12.60 0.62 -1.09
N GLY A 502 -13.77 1.22 -0.81
CA GLY A 502 -14.99 0.49 -0.48
C GLY A 502 -15.48 -0.40 -1.64
N ALA A 503 -15.09 -0.08 -2.87
CA ALA A 503 -15.26 -0.92 -4.05
C ALA A 503 -14.18 -2.02 -4.10
N ARG A 504 -14.29 -3.02 -3.21
CA ARG A 504 -13.45 -4.25 -3.15
C ARG A 504 -11.94 -4.00 -3.13
N ALA A 505 -11.34 -4.09 -1.95
CA ALA A 505 -9.92 -3.86 -1.65
C ALA A 505 -8.87 -4.79 -2.35
N GLY A 506 -9.23 -5.51 -3.43
CA GLY A 506 -8.32 -6.38 -4.18
C GLY A 506 -8.13 -6.02 -5.66
N ASP A 507 -8.80 -4.97 -6.17
CA ASP A 507 -8.95 -4.72 -7.62
C ASP A 507 -8.70 -3.25 -8.01
N VAL A 508 -7.96 -2.49 -7.18
CA VAL A 508 -7.76 -1.04 -7.39
C VAL A 508 -6.34 -0.72 -7.89
N ASP A 509 -6.24 -0.60 -9.21
CA ASP A 509 -5.01 -0.27 -9.94
C ASP A 509 -4.30 0.98 -9.42
N ALA A 510 -2.96 0.95 -9.45
CA ALA A 510 -2.09 2.10 -9.16
C ALA A 510 -2.42 3.36 -10.00
N THR A 511 -2.92 3.21 -11.23
CA THR A 511 -3.37 4.31 -12.11
C THR A 511 -4.58 5.02 -11.52
N HIS A 512 -5.63 4.25 -11.20
CA HIS A 512 -6.88 4.77 -10.64
C HIS A 512 -6.64 5.45 -9.28
N LEU A 513 -5.79 4.88 -8.41
CA LEU A 513 -5.46 5.51 -7.13
C LEU A 513 -4.69 6.83 -7.29
N CYS A 514 -3.77 6.93 -8.26
CA CYS A 514 -3.12 8.21 -8.58
C CYS A 514 -4.11 9.26 -9.04
N GLU A 515 -5.04 8.91 -9.92
CA GLU A 515 -6.05 9.82 -10.45
C GLU A 515 -6.98 10.31 -9.33
N GLN A 516 -7.48 9.42 -8.47
CA GLN A 516 -8.31 9.79 -7.32
C GLN A 516 -7.54 10.65 -6.30
N ALA A 517 -6.25 10.39 -6.07
CA ALA A 517 -5.43 11.20 -5.17
C ALA A 517 -5.09 12.60 -5.73
N ALA A 518 -4.97 12.72 -7.05
CA ALA A 518 -4.71 13.99 -7.73
C ALA A 518 -5.87 14.99 -7.63
N LEU A 519 -7.12 14.50 -7.53
CA LEU A 519 -8.33 15.33 -7.42
C LEU A 519 -8.45 16.13 -6.10
N VAL A 520 -7.61 15.86 -5.10
CA VAL A 520 -7.75 16.46 -3.76
C VAL A 520 -6.83 17.68 -3.57
N SER A 521 -7.38 18.71 -2.93
CA SER A 521 -6.72 20.00 -2.67
C SER A 521 -5.68 19.92 -1.52
N PRO A 522 -4.63 20.76 -1.55
CA PRO A 522 -3.55 20.72 -0.55
C PRO A 522 -4.00 20.99 0.89
N ALA A 523 -5.01 21.83 1.10
CA ALA A 523 -5.55 22.08 2.44
C ALA A 523 -6.21 20.84 3.06
N VAL A 524 -6.89 20.02 2.25
CA VAL A 524 -7.51 18.76 2.70
C VAL A 524 -6.44 17.67 2.91
N LEU A 525 -5.36 17.68 2.12
CA LEU A 525 -4.21 16.78 2.31
C LEU A 525 -3.56 16.96 3.69
N GLN A 526 -3.22 18.20 4.08
CA GLN A 526 -2.59 18.49 5.38
C GLN A 526 -3.47 18.05 6.57
N GLN A 527 -4.77 18.35 6.53
CA GLN A 527 -5.70 17.91 7.57
C GLN A 527 -5.80 16.37 7.63
N SER A 528 -5.84 15.70 6.48
CA SER A 528 -5.96 14.24 6.42
C SER A 528 -4.71 13.52 6.94
N VAL A 529 -3.52 14.11 6.77
CA VAL A 529 -2.28 13.58 7.35
C VAL A 529 -2.27 13.70 8.88
N GLN A 530 -2.77 14.80 9.45
CA GLN A 530 -2.92 14.94 10.90
C GLN A 530 -3.86 13.87 11.48
N ASP A 531 -5.00 13.64 10.82
CA ASP A 531 -5.94 12.58 11.21
C ASP A 531 -5.24 11.21 11.16
N VAL A 532 -4.53 10.90 10.08
CA VAL A 532 -3.85 9.60 9.89
C VAL A 532 -2.71 9.38 10.89
N HIS A 533 -1.96 10.41 11.30
CA HIS A 533 -0.99 10.30 12.40
C HIS A 533 -1.66 9.79 13.68
N LEU A 534 -2.81 10.37 14.06
CA LEU A 534 -3.56 9.95 15.25
C LEU A 534 -4.11 8.54 15.10
N TRP A 535 -4.58 8.15 13.91
CA TRP A 535 -5.06 6.78 13.65
C TRP A 535 -3.96 5.72 13.67
N VAL A 536 -2.75 6.02 13.18
CA VAL A 536 -1.60 5.10 13.25
C VAL A 536 -1.13 4.94 14.71
N GLN A 537 -1.01 6.03 15.46
CA GLN A 537 -0.66 5.98 16.89
C GLN A 537 -1.72 5.24 17.73
N LEU A 538 -3.01 5.44 17.44
CA LEU A 538 -4.08 4.68 18.08
C LEU A 538 -3.99 3.19 17.72
N ALA A 539 -3.81 2.85 16.45
CA ALA A 539 -3.71 1.46 16.00
C ALA A 539 -2.48 0.75 16.61
N GLU A 540 -1.34 1.42 16.68
CA GLU A 540 -0.13 0.89 17.33
C GLU A 540 -0.35 0.67 18.84
N THR A 541 -0.89 1.67 19.55
CA THR A 541 -1.14 1.53 21.00
C THR A 541 -2.16 0.43 21.32
N VAL A 542 -3.21 0.28 20.50
CA VAL A 542 -4.20 -0.80 20.61
C VAL A 542 -3.59 -2.18 20.27
N ALA A 543 -2.68 -2.27 19.29
CA ALA A 543 -1.94 -3.48 18.98
C ALA A 543 -0.99 -3.89 20.13
N GLN A 544 -0.27 -2.94 20.74
CA GLN A 544 0.56 -3.17 21.94
C GLN A 544 -0.26 -3.64 23.16
N LEU A 545 -1.57 -3.38 23.18
CA LEU A 545 -2.50 -3.83 24.22
C LEU A 545 -3.13 -5.21 23.92
N GLY A 546 -2.86 -5.80 22.75
CA GLY A 546 -3.20 -7.18 22.40
C GLY A 546 -4.28 -7.38 21.34
N VAL A 547 -4.78 -6.30 20.71
CA VAL A 547 -5.77 -6.37 19.63
C VAL A 547 -5.21 -5.66 18.39
N ALA A 548 -4.75 -6.43 17.39
CA ALA A 548 -4.13 -5.87 16.20
C ALA A 548 -5.16 -5.60 15.08
N HIS A 549 -5.26 -4.34 14.65
CA HIS A 549 -6.01 -3.93 13.45
C HIS A 549 -5.21 -2.90 12.65
N ALA A 550 -5.30 -2.97 11.32
CA ALA A 550 -4.66 -1.99 10.45
C ALA A 550 -5.25 -0.57 10.67
N PRO A 551 -4.46 0.51 10.49
CA PRO A 551 -4.93 1.88 10.68
C PRO A 551 -6.24 2.20 9.91
N ARG A 552 -6.42 1.59 8.73
CA ARG A 552 -7.62 1.74 7.89
C ARG A 552 -8.93 1.31 8.53
N TYR A 553 -8.87 0.45 9.55
CA TYR A 553 -10.05 0.02 10.28
C TYR A 553 -10.82 1.22 10.89
N TYR A 554 -10.11 2.30 11.21
CA TYR A 554 -10.67 3.49 11.84
C TYR A 554 -11.11 4.62 10.86
N TRP A 555 -10.98 4.47 9.54
CA TRP A 555 -11.18 5.59 8.56
C TRP A 555 -12.58 5.78 7.95
N ALA A 556 -13.64 5.10 8.41
CA ALA A 556 -14.96 5.15 7.76
C ALA A 556 -16.08 5.58 8.72
N ASP A 557 -17.17 6.18 8.22
CA ASP A 557 -18.30 6.76 8.99
C ASP A 557 -18.85 5.92 10.16
N THR A 558 -18.69 4.59 10.12
CA THR A 558 -18.97 3.66 11.23
C THR A 558 -17.88 3.61 12.31
N GLN A 559 -17.07 4.67 12.47
CA GLN A 559 -15.97 4.76 13.46
C GLN A 559 -16.45 4.41 14.88
N ALA A 560 -17.65 4.85 15.25
CA ALA A 560 -18.20 4.65 16.59
C ALA A 560 -18.42 3.16 16.92
N GLU A 561 -19.09 2.42 16.04
CA GLU A 561 -19.35 0.99 16.22
C GLU A 561 -18.05 0.19 16.24
N ARG A 562 -17.11 0.51 15.33
CA ARG A 562 -15.79 -0.12 15.25
C ARG A 562 -14.93 0.15 16.49
N ALA A 563 -14.93 1.38 16.99
CA ALA A 563 -14.25 1.74 18.23
C ALA A 563 -14.87 1.03 19.44
N HIS A 564 -16.20 0.86 19.47
CA HIS A 564 -16.86 0.05 20.50
C HIS A 564 -16.41 -1.41 20.42
N THR A 565 -16.43 -2.06 19.25
CA THR A 565 -16.01 -3.47 19.14
C THR A 565 -14.54 -3.68 19.53
N VAL A 566 -13.66 -2.75 19.19
CA VAL A 566 -12.25 -2.78 19.63
C VAL A 566 -12.15 -2.65 21.15
N MET A 567 -12.90 -1.72 21.76
CA MET A 567 -12.91 -1.56 23.21
C MET A 567 -13.42 -2.83 23.92
N GLN A 568 -14.47 -3.47 23.40
CA GLN A 568 -14.96 -4.76 23.90
C GLN A 568 -13.90 -5.87 23.78
N ALA A 569 -13.20 -5.94 22.65
CA ALA A 569 -12.13 -6.91 22.42
C ALA A 569 -10.95 -6.70 23.39
N LEU A 570 -10.54 -5.43 23.60
CA LEU A 570 -9.47 -5.06 24.54
C LEU A 570 -9.79 -5.48 25.97
N VAL A 571 -10.98 -5.17 26.48
CA VAL A 571 -11.41 -5.58 27.85
C VAL A 571 -11.36 -7.11 27.98
N ARG A 572 -11.94 -7.83 27.02
CA ARG A 572 -11.99 -9.30 27.02
C ARG A 572 -10.60 -9.93 26.86
N HIS A 573 -9.68 -9.28 26.14
CA HIS A 573 -8.29 -9.72 26.03
C HIS A 573 -7.53 -9.49 27.34
N ALA A 574 -7.62 -8.30 27.94
CA ALA A 574 -6.95 -7.95 29.18
C ALA A 574 -7.31 -8.90 30.34
N LEU A 575 -8.62 -9.13 30.55
CA LEU A 575 -9.13 -10.05 31.58
C LEU A 575 -8.65 -11.50 31.37
N ARG A 576 -8.51 -11.96 30.12
CA ARG A 576 -8.03 -13.32 29.80
C ARG A 576 -6.52 -13.47 29.95
N ALA A 577 -5.75 -12.45 29.58
CA ALA A 577 -4.31 -12.56 29.40
C ALA A 577 -3.49 -12.15 30.64
N ARG A 578 -4.02 -11.26 31.49
CA ARG A 578 -3.26 -10.65 32.61
C ARG A 578 -3.96 -10.76 33.97
N GLY A 579 -5.07 -11.51 34.03
CA GLY A 579 -5.87 -11.67 35.24
C GLY A 579 -6.63 -10.41 35.65
N SER A 580 -7.39 -10.53 36.72
CA SER A 580 -8.26 -9.50 37.30
C SER A 580 -7.49 -8.43 38.08
N GLU A 581 -6.39 -7.90 37.52
CA GLU A 581 -5.59 -6.84 38.16
C GLU A 581 -6.06 -5.43 37.76
N PRO A 582 -6.45 -4.56 38.70
CA PRO A 582 -6.92 -3.22 38.39
C PRO A 582 -5.82 -2.34 37.77
N SER A 583 -4.57 -2.46 38.25
CA SER A 583 -3.41 -1.69 37.76
C SER A 583 -3.16 -1.81 36.25
N THR A 584 -3.40 -2.99 35.68
CA THR A 584 -3.24 -3.24 34.25
C THR A 584 -4.34 -2.57 33.43
N LEU A 585 -5.57 -2.53 33.94
CA LEU A 585 -6.71 -1.88 33.30
C LEU A 585 -6.62 -0.34 33.41
N VAL A 586 -6.15 0.20 34.55
CA VAL A 586 -5.81 1.62 34.69
C VAL A 586 -4.77 2.01 33.64
N ARG A 587 -3.62 1.32 33.60
CA ARG A 587 -2.55 1.59 32.61
C ARG A 587 -3.03 1.52 31.16
N MET A 588 -4.02 0.68 30.85
CA MET A 588 -4.65 0.64 29.52
C MET A 588 -5.45 1.91 29.26
N LEU A 589 -6.29 2.35 30.20
CA LEU A 589 -7.02 3.61 30.11
C LEU A 589 -6.07 4.82 30.01
N THR A 590 -4.97 4.84 30.77
CA THR A 590 -3.95 5.92 30.70
C THR A 590 -3.32 6.01 29.31
N ARG A 591 -3.07 4.88 28.65
CA ARG A 591 -2.52 4.85 27.27
C ARG A 591 -3.53 5.29 26.21
N LEU A 592 -4.82 5.05 26.42
CA LEU A 592 -5.89 5.42 25.49
C LEU A 592 -6.45 6.83 25.72
N ALA A 593 -6.24 7.39 26.93
CA ALA A 593 -6.69 8.72 27.33
C ALA A 593 -6.32 9.87 26.37
N PRO A 594 -5.11 9.94 25.77
CA PRO A 594 -4.75 11.01 24.83
C PRO A 594 -5.58 11.02 23.54
N PHE A 595 -6.17 9.88 23.16
CA PHE A 595 -6.92 9.71 21.91
C PHE A 595 -8.43 9.94 22.09
N LEU A 596 -8.91 10.34 23.27
CA LEU A 596 -10.33 10.62 23.51
C LEU A 596 -10.75 11.96 22.90
N ALA A 597 -11.75 11.95 22.02
CA ALA A 597 -12.20 13.15 21.34
C ALA A 597 -12.90 14.15 22.30
N PRO A 598 -12.64 15.47 22.20
CA PRO A 598 -13.29 16.49 23.04
C PRO A 598 -14.77 16.67 22.68
N ASP A 599 -15.65 16.79 23.68
CA ASP A 599 -17.13 16.89 23.49
C ASP A 599 -17.60 18.17 22.76
N ALA A 600 -16.72 19.15 22.54
CA ALA A 600 -17.03 20.45 21.93
C ALA A 600 -17.43 20.39 20.44
N ALA A 601 -17.56 19.20 19.85
CA ALA A 601 -17.98 18.97 18.47
C ALA A 601 -19.33 18.22 18.35
N GLY A 602 -20.24 18.42 19.30
CA GLY A 602 -21.62 17.87 19.30
C GLY A 602 -22.55 18.36 18.18
N GLY A 603 -22.02 18.69 17.00
CA GLY A 603 -22.79 18.92 15.77
C GLY A 603 -22.91 17.64 14.96
N VAL A 604 -24.13 17.31 14.53
CA VAL A 604 -24.37 16.20 13.59
C VAL A 604 -23.59 16.49 12.30
N GLY A 605 -22.60 15.65 11.98
CA GLY A 605 -21.76 15.79 10.78
C GLY A 605 -20.33 16.30 11.01
N ALA A 606 -19.90 16.55 12.26
CA ALA A 606 -18.48 16.76 12.54
C ALA A 606 -17.72 15.41 12.55
N PRO A 607 -16.67 15.21 11.70
CA PRO A 607 -15.82 14.03 11.80
C PRO A 607 -15.00 14.11 13.09
N TRP A 608 -15.17 13.11 13.95
CA TRP A 608 -14.39 12.99 15.18
C TRP A 608 -13.01 12.43 14.83
N VAL A 609 -11.95 13.02 15.39
CA VAL A 609 -10.59 12.52 15.23
C VAL A 609 -10.19 11.91 16.57
N GLY A 610 -10.13 10.58 16.62
CA GLY A 610 -9.91 9.81 17.85
C GLY A 610 -11.12 9.00 18.32
N LEU A 611 -11.00 8.42 19.52
CA LEU A 611 -12.00 7.56 20.15
C LEU A 611 -13.23 8.37 20.62
N PRO A 612 -14.46 7.94 20.25
CA PRO A 612 -15.70 8.51 20.78
C PRO A 612 -15.78 8.45 22.30
N SER A 613 -16.40 9.45 22.92
CA SER A 613 -16.65 9.51 24.37
C SER A 613 -17.44 8.31 24.92
N SER A 614 -18.33 7.74 24.09
CA SER A 614 -19.08 6.52 24.39
C SER A 614 -18.19 5.28 24.58
N CYS A 615 -16.95 5.26 24.09
CA CYS A 615 -16.02 4.14 24.30
C CYS A 615 -15.69 3.93 25.77
N VAL A 616 -15.59 5.00 26.57
CA VAL A 616 -15.39 4.91 28.03
C VAL A 616 -16.56 4.18 28.69
N ARG A 617 -17.79 4.52 28.31
CA ARG A 617 -19.00 3.85 28.82
C ARG A 617 -19.10 2.39 28.37
N VAL A 618 -18.64 2.07 27.15
CA VAL A 618 -18.56 0.69 26.66
C VAL A 618 -17.50 -0.12 27.42
N PHE A 619 -16.32 0.44 27.68
CA PHE A 619 -15.27 -0.21 28.49
C PHE A 619 -15.81 -0.66 29.86
N PHE A 620 -16.39 0.27 30.62
CA PHE A 620 -16.93 -0.02 31.95
C PHE A 620 -18.15 -0.95 31.92
N ARG A 621 -19.00 -0.86 30.88
CA ARG A 621 -20.11 -1.80 30.66
C ARG A 621 -19.62 -3.23 30.40
N GLU A 622 -18.53 -3.41 29.65
CA GLU A 622 -17.98 -4.75 29.37
C GLU A 622 -17.37 -5.41 30.59
N LEU A 623 -16.78 -4.63 31.53
CA LEU A 623 -16.33 -5.18 32.82
C LEU A 623 -17.50 -5.76 33.64
N LEU A 624 -18.64 -5.06 33.67
CA LEU A 624 -19.87 -5.58 34.29
C LEU A 624 -20.39 -6.82 33.57
N LEU A 625 -20.38 -6.82 32.22
CA LEU A 625 -20.77 -8.00 31.42
C LEU A 625 -19.82 -9.20 31.59
N ALA A 626 -18.55 -8.96 31.90
CA ALA A 626 -17.55 -9.98 32.21
C ALA A 626 -17.67 -10.56 33.64
N ARG A 627 -18.60 -10.05 34.47
CA ARG A 627 -18.84 -10.41 35.87
C ARG A 627 -17.76 -9.96 36.86
N GLU A 628 -17.15 -8.80 36.63
CA GLU A 628 -16.13 -8.23 37.53
C GLU A 628 -16.61 -6.91 38.18
N PRO A 629 -17.64 -6.93 39.04
CA PRO A 629 -18.20 -5.71 39.62
C PRO A 629 -17.35 -5.13 40.75
N VAL A 630 -16.48 -5.93 41.39
CA VAL A 630 -15.51 -5.42 42.36
C VAL A 630 -14.46 -4.57 41.64
N LEU A 631 -13.84 -5.12 40.58
CA LEU A 631 -12.89 -4.38 39.73
C LEU A 631 -13.51 -3.12 39.12
N PHE A 632 -14.80 -3.14 38.76
CA PHE A 632 -15.50 -1.95 38.27
C PHE A 632 -15.43 -0.80 39.30
N ASN A 633 -15.71 -1.05 40.57
CA ASN A 633 -15.68 -0.01 41.61
C ASN A 633 -14.25 0.41 41.99
N GLU A 634 -13.31 -0.53 42.04
CA GLU A 634 -11.87 -0.25 42.18
C GLU A 634 -11.36 0.64 41.03
N LEU A 635 -11.78 0.39 39.78
CA LEU A 635 -11.40 1.19 38.63
C LEU A 635 -12.08 2.56 38.59
N VAL A 636 -13.36 2.66 38.95
CA VAL A 636 -14.05 3.97 39.04
C VAL A 636 -13.37 4.85 40.09
N SER A 637 -13.03 4.30 41.26
CA SER A 637 -12.27 5.02 42.29
C SER A 637 -10.85 5.37 41.83
N ALA A 638 -10.09 4.41 41.30
CA ALA A 638 -8.73 4.64 40.79
C ALA A 638 -8.68 5.74 39.70
N VAL A 639 -9.59 5.70 38.73
CA VAL A 639 -9.69 6.70 37.64
C VAL A 639 -10.01 8.10 38.16
N THR A 640 -10.77 8.22 39.26
CA THR A 640 -11.01 9.52 39.91
C THR A 640 -9.84 10.03 40.75
N THR A 641 -8.93 9.15 41.19
CA THR A 641 -7.73 9.52 41.96
C THR A 641 -6.48 9.77 41.11
N GLU A 642 -6.34 9.10 39.95
CA GLU A 642 -5.14 9.26 39.11
C GLU A 642 -5.22 10.50 38.18
N PRO A 643 -4.25 11.44 38.26
CA PRO A 643 -4.28 12.64 37.42
C PRO A 643 -4.09 12.32 35.93
N ALA A 644 -3.39 11.23 35.60
CA ALA A 644 -3.17 10.80 34.21
C ALA A 644 -4.47 10.27 33.54
N CYS A 645 -5.48 9.90 34.33
CA CYS A 645 -6.80 9.48 33.86
C CYS A 645 -7.86 10.60 33.91
N ALA A 646 -7.47 11.85 34.19
CA ALA A 646 -8.37 13.02 34.22
C ALA A 646 -9.35 13.13 33.02
N PRO A 647 -8.96 12.94 31.74
CA PRO A 647 -9.91 13.01 30.62
C PRO A 647 -10.90 11.82 30.61
N VAL A 648 -10.57 10.69 31.24
CA VAL A 648 -11.49 9.55 31.44
C VAL A 648 -12.46 9.86 32.58
N ALA A 649 -11.95 10.40 33.69
CA ALA A 649 -12.74 10.76 34.87
C ALA A 649 -13.81 11.83 34.55
N GLN A 650 -13.48 12.80 33.68
CA GLN A 650 -14.43 13.79 33.17
C GLN A 650 -15.62 13.17 32.40
N ARG A 651 -15.47 11.96 31.83
CA ARG A 651 -16.53 11.26 31.05
C ARG A 651 -17.18 10.11 31.82
N MET A 652 -16.76 9.86 33.06
CA MET A 652 -17.31 8.83 33.93
C MET A 652 -17.61 9.45 35.29
N THR A 653 -18.69 10.22 35.37
CA THR A 653 -19.13 10.77 36.67
C THR A 653 -19.70 9.65 37.55
N ALA A 654 -19.77 9.87 38.86
CA ALA A 654 -20.42 8.93 39.79
C ALA A 654 -21.87 8.61 39.38
N ARG A 655 -22.58 9.57 38.76
CA ARG A 655 -23.94 9.37 38.22
C ARG A 655 -23.96 8.50 36.98
N ASP A 656 -22.95 8.61 36.11
CA ASP A 656 -22.83 7.75 34.93
C ASP A 656 -22.47 6.31 35.30
N ALA A 657 -21.62 6.14 36.31
CA ALA A 657 -21.29 4.83 36.87
C ALA A 657 -22.52 4.16 37.52
N GLU A 658 -23.25 4.88 38.39
CA GLU A 658 -24.53 4.42 38.96
C GLU A 658 -25.53 4.03 37.87
N ALA A 659 -25.72 4.88 36.86
CA ALA A 659 -26.62 4.61 35.75
C ALA A 659 -26.18 3.39 34.92
N LEU A 660 -24.87 3.12 34.76
CA LEU A 660 -24.39 1.92 34.08
C LEU A 660 -24.70 0.66 34.88
N VAL A 661 -24.42 0.64 36.19
CA VAL A 661 -24.75 -0.50 37.09
C VAL A 661 -26.26 -0.78 37.07
N LEU A 662 -27.09 0.24 37.28
CA LEU A 662 -28.55 0.07 37.27
C LEU A 662 -29.06 -0.43 35.93
N ASN A 663 -28.55 0.08 34.80
CA ASN A 663 -28.97 -0.37 33.47
C ASN A 663 -28.52 -1.80 33.16
N THR A 664 -27.33 -2.24 33.59
CA THR A 664 -26.89 -3.63 33.42
C THR A 664 -27.66 -4.59 34.32
N ALA A 665 -27.87 -4.24 35.60
CA ALA A 665 -28.65 -5.04 36.54
C ALA A 665 -30.10 -5.21 36.04
N ARG A 666 -30.75 -4.11 35.64
CA ARG A 666 -32.08 -4.15 35.00
C ARG A 666 -32.07 -5.02 33.75
N ALA A 667 -31.08 -4.91 32.87
CA ALA A 667 -31.02 -5.73 31.65
C ALA A 667 -31.00 -7.24 31.95
N TRP A 668 -30.23 -7.70 32.97
CA TRP A 668 -30.24 -9.12 33.36
C TRP A 668 -31.54 -9.54 34.04
N ILE A 669 -32.16 -8.68 34.86
CA ILE A 669 -33.49 -8.91 35.44
C ILE A 669 -34.54 -9.06 34.33
N HIS A 670 -34.48 -8.22 33.29
CA HIS A 670 -35.37 -8.32 32.12
C HIS A 670 -35.08 -9.56 31.27
N GLN A 671 -33.87 -10.10 31.26
CA GLN A 671 -33.51 -11.33 30.53
C GLN A 671 -33.85 -12.63 31.27
N ALA A 672 -34.16 -12.59 32.56
CA ALA A 672 -34.46 -13.78 33.35
C ALA A 672 -35.85 -14.36 32.96
N PRO A 673 -35.95 -15.65 32.57
CA PRO A 673 -37.22 -16.30 32.24
C PRO A 673 -38.00 -16.76 33.48
N THR A 674 -37.35 -16.81 34.65
CA THR A 674 -37.91 -17.29 35.93
C THR A 674 -37.56 -16.34 37.07
N CYS A 675 -38.35 -16.34 38.14
CA CYS A 675 -38.09 -15.59 39.36
C CYS A 675 -37.12 -16.29 40.35
N ASP A 676 -36.56 -17.45 39.98
CA ASP A 676 -35.63 -18.23 40.81
C ASP A 676 -34.37 -17.39 41.15
N PRO A 677 -34.05 -17.14 42.43
CA PRO A 677 -32.86 -16.38 42.81
C PRO A 677 -31.54 -17.06 42.43
N LEU A 678 -31.53 -18.39 42.26
CA LEU A 678 -30.38 -19.15 41.76
C LEU A 678 -30.25 -19.10 40.23
N HIS A 679 -31.23 -18.53 39.52
CA HIS A 679 -31.13 -18.33 38.09
C HIS A 679 -30.00 -17.35 37.80
N GLY A 680 -28.99 -17.80 37.05
CA GLY A 680 -27.70 -17.10 36.94
C GLY A 680 -27.75 -15.67 36.39
N SER A 681 -28.86 -15.21 35.79
CA SER A 681 -29.04 -13.79 35.42
C SER A 681 -29.50 -12.92 36.60
N LEU A 682 -30.35 -13.45 37.50
CA LEU A 682 -30.75 -12.75 38.73
C LEU A 682 -29.62 -12.76 39.77
N GLN A 683 -28.86 -13.85 39.86
CA GLN A 683 -27.63 -13.89 40.65
C GLN A 683 -26.63 -12.82 40.19
N ARG A 684 -26.37 -12.70 38.87
CA ARG A 684 -25.51 -11.64 38.30
C ARG A 684 -26.01 -10.23 38.64
N ALA A 685 -27.32 -9.97 38.47
CA ALA A 685 -27.90 -8.68 38.83
C ALA A 685 -27.66 -8.34 40.31
N ARG A 686 -27.86 -9.31 41.20
CA ARG A 686 -27.59 -9.16 42.63
C ARG A 686 -26.10 -8.87 42.92
N GLU A 687 -25.19 -9.69 42.40
CA GLU A 687 -23.74 -9.53 42.58
C GLU A 687 -23.26 -8.13 42.18
N THR A 688 -23.81 -7.55 41.11
CA THR A 688 -23.45 -6.19 40.68
C THR A 688 -24.07 -5.05 41.50
N LEU A 689 -25.25 -5.26 42.09
CA LEU A 689 -25.91 -4.27 42.95
C LEU A 689 -25.32 -4.31 44.36
N ASP A 690 -24.97 -5.50 44.88
CA ASP A 690 -24.34 -5.70 46.18
C ASP A 690 -22.90 -5.13 46.21
N ALA A 691 -22.19 -5.11 45.07
CA ALA A 691 -20.85 -4.52 44.95
C ALA A 691 -20.86 -2.98 44.82
N ALA A 692 -21.96 -2.40 44.35
CA ALA A 692 -22.07 -0.95 44.10
C ALA A 692 -22.40 -0.16 45.39
N PRO A 693 -22.07 1.14 45.46
CA PRO A 693 -22.47 1.97 46.59
C PRO A 693 -23.99 1.99 46.73
N HIS A 694 -24.50 1.81 47.96
CA HIS A 694 -25.93 1.80 48.26
C HIS A 694 -26.55 3.19 48.08
N THR A 695 -27.03 3.46 46.88
CA THR A 695 -27.90 4.61 46.58
C THR A 695 -29.37 4.19 46.72
N PRO A 696 -30.31 5.11 46.94
CA PRO A 696 -31.73 4.76 47.05
C PRO A 696 -32.30 4.09 45.79
N GLN A 697 -31.67 4.26 44.62
CA GLN A 697 -32.06 3.54 43.40
C GLN A 697 -31.53 2.10 43.37
N VAL A 698 -30.32 1.86 43.87
CA VAL A 698 -29.74 0.51 44.03
C VAL A 698 -30.53 -0.28 45.08
N GLU A 699 -30.88 0.33 46.21
CA GLU A 699 -31.73 -0.28 47.25
C GLU A 699 -33.14 -0.63 46.74
N ALA A 700 -33.72 0.19 45.84
CA ALA A 700 -34.98 -0.11 45.19
C ALA A 700 -34.91 -1.33 44.25
N GLU A 701 -33.79 -1.55 43.56
CA GLU A 701 -33.59 -2.75 42.74
C GLU A 701 -33.27 -3.99 43.60
N LEU A 702 -32.51 -3.85 44.68
CA LEU A 702 -32.23 -4.94 45.63
C LEU A 702 -33.49 -5.41 46.37
N SER A 703 -34.35 -4.50 46.80
CA SER A 703 -35.66 -4.85 47.40
C SER A 703 -36.59 -5.52 46.38
N PHE A 704 -36.52 -5.14 45.10
CA PHE A 704 -37.23 -5.85 44.03
C PHE A 704 -36.71 -7.28 43.83
N LEU A 705 -35.39 -7.50 43.84
CA LEU A 705 -34.79 -8.85 43.79
C LEU A 705 -35.20 -9.70 45.00
N ALA A 706 -35.27 -9.11 46.19
CA ALA A 706 -35.75 -9.81 47.40
C ALA A 706 -37.23 -10.23 47.29
N LEU A 707 -38.07 -9.41 46.65
CA LEU A 707 -39.46 -9.75 46.35
C LEU A 707 -39.56 -10.90 45.32
N LEU A 708 -38.71 -10.94 44.29
CA LEU A 708 -38.67 -12.06 43.34
C LEU A 708 -38.29 -13.38 44.02
N ALA A 709 -37.29 -13.37 44.92
CA ALA A 709 -36.89 -14.54 45.69
C ALA A 709 -38.06 -15.09 46.53
N ARG A 710 -38.74 -14.23 47.29
CA ARG A 710 -39.92 -14.62 48.08
C ARG A 710 -41.08 -15.14 47.22
N LEU A 711 -41.30 -14.53 46.04
CA LEU A 711 -42.31 -15.02 45.08
C LEU A 711 -41.94 -16.39 44.51
N HIS A 712 -40.67 -16.73 44.34
CA HIS A 712 -40.26 -18.06 43.90
C HIS A 712 -40.51 -19.13 44.97
N GLU A 713 -40.16 -18.85 46.23
CA GLU A 713 -40.36 -19.76 47.37
C GLU A 713 -41.82 -20.23 47.55
N HIS A 714 -42.80 -19.44 47.09
CA HIS A 714 -44.24 -19.73 47.25
C HIS A 714 -44.99 -19.83 45.91
N GLY A 715 -44.28 -19.64 44.79
CA GLY A 715 -44.85 -19.48 43.46
C GLY A 715 -44.33 -20.49 42.44
N ALA A 716 -43.83 -21.64 42.87
CA ALA A 716 -43.32 -22.71 41.99
C ALA A 716 -44.35 -23.20 40.95
N SER A 717 -45.65 -22.97 41.18
CA SER A 717 -46.76 -23.25 40.26
C SER A 717 -47.08 -22.10 39.29
N ILE A 718 -46.51 -20.91 39.51
CA ILE A 718 -46.81 -19.69 38.76
C ILE A 718 -45.64 -19.36 37.83
N ALA A 719 -45.82 -19.62 36.53
CA ALA A 719 -44.91 -19.15 35.49
C ALA A 719 -45.00 -17.63 35.34
N LEU A 720 -44.34 -16.90 36.24
CA LEU A 720 -44.14 -15.45 36.21
C LEU A 720 -42.72 -15.13 35.78
N THR A 721 -42.57 -14.14 34.91
CA THR A 721 -41.28 -13.51 34.64
C THR A 721 -41.10 -12.25 35.50
N PRO A 722 -39.87 -11.84 35.84
CA PRO A 722 -39.62 -10.57 36.53
C PRO A 722 -40.18 -9.35 35.80
N GLN A 723 -40.30 -9.41 34.46
CA GLN A 723 -40.96 -8.37 33.68
C GLN A 723 -42.45 -8.25 34.01
N GLN A 724 -43.17 -9.37 34.13
CA GLN A 724 -44.59 -9.40 34.50
C GLN A 724 -44.80 -8.91 35.93
N VAL A 725 -43.93 -9.29 36.87
CA VAL A 725 -43.94 -8.80 38.25
C VAL A 725 -43.78 -7.27 38.28
N ARG A 726 -42.85 -6.71 37.49
CA ARG A 726 -42.65 -5.24 37.36
C ARG A 726 -43.80 -4.53 36.63
N ALA A 727 -44.50 -5.21 35.74
CA ALA A 727 -45.65 -4.66 35.01
C ALA A 727 -46.98 -4.74 35.80
N THR A 728 -47.00 -5.39 36.98
CA THR A 728 -48.23 -5.53 37.76
C THR A 728 -48.56 -4.19 38.43
N PRO A 729 -49.73 -3.58 38.17
CA PRO A 729 -50.05 -2.23 38.66
C PRO A 729 -50.27 -2.14 40.16
N ARG A 730 -50.55 -3.28 40.82
CA ARG A 730 -50.55 -3.43 42.28
C ARG A 730 -49.85 -4.73 42.63
N LYS A 731 -48.76 -4.66 43.39
CA LYS A 731 -47.99 -5.84 43.84
C LYS A 731 -48.82 -6.79 44.72
N LEU A 732 -49.84 -6.28 45.42
CA LEU A 732 -50.79 -7.10 46.18
C LEU A 732 -51.58 -8.10 45.32
N ASP A 733 -51.79 -7.83 44.02
CA ASP A 733 -52.50 -8.77 43.14
C ASP A 733 -51.69 -10.07 42.94
N LEU A 734 -50.37 -10.01 43.11
CA LEU A 734 -49.49 -11.19 43.11
C LEU A 734 -49.69 -12.04 44.38
N LEU A 735 -49.81 -11.41 45.55
CA LEU A 735 -50.17 -12.09 46.80
C LEU A 735 -51.55 -12.76 46.67
N ALA A 736 -52.53 -12.10 46.05
CA ALA A 736 -53.85 -12.68 45.78
C ALA A 736 -53.76 -13.97 44.94
N ARG A 737 -52.89 -13.96 43.92
CA ARG A 737 -52.65 -15.11 43.04
C ARG A 737 -51.89 -16.25 43.72
N VAL A 738 -50.98 -15.96 44.64
CA VAL A 738 -50.31 -17.00 45.46
C VAL A 738 -51.31 -17.65 46.41
N LEU A 739 -52.12 -16.85 47.11
CA LEU A 739 -53.13 -17.35 48.05
C LEU A 739 -54.25 -18.17 47.39
N SER A 740 -54.63 -17.88 46.14
CA SER A 740 -55.65 -18.65 45.43
C SER A 740 -55.15 -19.99 44.88
N LEU A 741 -53.85 -20.13 44.62
CA LEU A 741 -53.23 -21.36 44.14
C LEU A 741 -52.80 -22.31 45.27
N HIS A 742 -52.54 -21.78 46.45
CA HIS A 742 -52.06 -22.54 47.60
C HIS A 742 -53.00 -22.36 48.80
N GLY A 743 -53.96 -23.27 48.97
CA GLY A 743 -55.02 -23.14 49.99
C GLY A 743 -54.53 -23.07 51.45
N GLU A 744 -53.35 -23.60 51.75
CA GLU A 744 -52.73 -23.61 53.10
C GLU A 744 -51.76 -22.43 53.35
N ALA A 745 -51.53 -21.61 52.34
CA ALA A 745 -50.51 -20.56 52.30
C ALA A 745 -50.61 -19.56 53.47
N TYR A 746 -51.84 -19.18 53.86
CA TYR A 746 -52.11 -18.19 54.91
C TYR A 746 -51.58 -18.58 56.31
N ARG A 747 -51.28 -19.86 56.56
CA ARG A 747 -50.75 -20.33 57.86
C ARG A 747 -49.26 -20.05 58.02
N ALA A 748 -48.53 -19.87 56.92
CA ALA A 748 -47.08 -19.89 56.95
C ALA A 748 -46.47 -18.50 57.23
N PRO A 749 -45.49 -18.37 58.15
CA PRO A 749 -45.00 -17.07 58.62
C PRO A 749 -44.30 -16.26 57.52
N HIS A 750 -43.68 -16.93 56.55
CA HIS A 750 -43.02 -16.31 55.40
C HIS A 750 -43.99 -15.56 54.46
N ILE A 751 -45.27 -15.91 54.44
CA ILE A 751 -46.25 -15.18 53.61
C ILE A 751 -46.49 -13.77 54.14
N ARG A 752 -46.34 -13.55 55.46
CA ARG A 752 -46.36 -12.18 55.97
C ARG A 752 -45.18 -11.38 55.41
N ALA A 753 -43.97 -11.95 55.40
CA ALA A 753 -42.80 -11.31 54.80
C ALA A 753 -42.94 -11.10 53.28
N LEU A 754 -43.63 -11.97 52.54
CA LEU A 754 -43.97 -11.72 51.13
C LEU A 754 -44.96 -10.55 51.00
N ALA A 755 -46.01 -10.54 51.82
CA ALA A 755 -47.02 -9.50 51.80
C ALA A 755 -46.48 -8.12 52.20
N ASP A 756 -45.60 -8.07 53.20
CA ASP A 756 -44.88 -6.86 53.63
C ASP A 756 -43.94 -6.35 52.50
N ALA A 757 -43.40 -7.23 51.64
CA ALA A 757 -42.62 -6.83 50.46
C ALA A 757 -43.48 -6.41 49.26
N CYS A 758 -44.72 -6.90 49.17
CA CYS A 758 -45.73 -6.47 48.19
C CYS A 758 -46.44 -5.17 48.60
N SER A 759 -46.27 -4.71 49.83
CA SER A 759 -46.85 -3.47 50.38
C SER A 759 -46.10 -2.25 49.85
N GLU A 760 -46.80 -1.28 49.28
CA GLU A 760 -46.22 -0.01 48.79
C GLU A 760 -46.72 1.19 49.59
N ALA A 761 -47.93 1.10 50.15
CA ALA A 761 -48.55 2.13 50.97
C ALA A 761 -48.81 1.62 52.39
N PRO A 762 -48.76 2.48 53.44
CA PRO A 762 -49.03 2.07 54.83
C PRO A 762 -50.49 1.63 55.07
N GLY A 763 -51.40 1.77 54.09
CA GLY A 763 -52.75 1.21 54.12
C GLY A 763 -52.85 -0.23 53.61
N ASP A 764 -51.82 -0.75 52.93
CA ASP A 764 -51.83 -2.07 52.29
C ASP A 764 -51.83 -3.21 53.32
N ASP A 765 -51.29 -2.98 54.52
CA ASP A 765 -51.37 -3.88 55.68
C ASP A 765 -52.80 -4.39 55.95
N VAL A 766 -53.80 -3.52 55.74
CA VAL A 766 -55.22 -3.83 55.93
C VAL A 766 -55.74 -4.72 54.79
N HIS A 767 -55.31 -4.45 53.56
CA HIS A 767 -55.62 -5.28 52.39
C HIS A 767 -54.97 -6.66 52.50
N VAL A 768 -53.71 -6.74 52.96
CA VAL A 768 -53.01 -7.99 53.27
C VAL A 768 -53.76 -8.82 54.31
N CYS A 769 -54.10 -8.23 55.46
CA CYS A 769 -54.86 -8.96 56.49
C CYS A 769 -56.24 -9.41 55.99
N ALA A 770 -56.90 -8.61 55.15
CA ALA A 770 -58.18 -8.98 54.54
C ALA A 770 -58.03 -10.19 53.61
N MET A 771 -57.04 -10.18 52.72
CA MET A 771 -56.77 -11.29 51.79
C MET A 771 -56.39 -12.57 52.52
N LEU A 772 -55.64 -12.48 53.62
CA LEU A 772 -55.32 -13.63 54.48
C LEU A 772 -56.56 -14.15 55.22
N ALA A 773 -57.48 -13.27 55.65
CA ALA A 773 -58.73 -13.67 56.28
C ALA A 773 -59.68 -14.37 55.29
N ASP A 774 -59.78 -13.87 54.06
CA ASP A 774 -60.58 -14.47 52.99
C ASP A 774 -59.99 -15.84 52.56
N ALA A 775 -58.66 -15.98 52.47
CA ALA A 775 -58.00 -17.26 52.19
C ALA A 775 -58.17 -18.29 53.34
N ALA A 776 -58.04 -17.84 54.60
CA ALA A 776 -58.31 -18.68 55.76
C ALA A 776 -59.77 -19.17 55.78
N ALA A 777 -60.73 -18.30 55.45
CA ALA A 777 -62.14 -18.66 55.33
C ALA A 777 -62.43 -19.63 54.18
N ALA A 778 -61.78 -19.47 53.02
CA ALA A 778 -61.92 -20.37 51.88
C ALA A 778 -61.42 -21.80 52.18
N SER A 779 -60.42 -21.94 53.06
CA SER A 779 -59.91 -23.24 53.55
C SER A 779 -60.64 -23.78 54.79
N GLY A 780 -61.58 -23.02 55.36
CA GLY A 780 -62.36 -23.41 56.53
C GLY A 780 -61.70 -23.15 57.90
N ASP A 781 -60.58 -22.42 57.95
CA ASP A 781 -59.92 -22.03 59.21
C ASP A 781 -60.50 -20.73 59.76
N TRP A 782 -61.67 -20.87 60.39
CA TRP A 782 -62.41 -19.77 61.02
C TRP A 782 -61.64 -19.09 62.17
N ARG A 783 -60.66 -19.77 62.78
CA ARG A 783 -59.83 -19.18 63.86
C ARG A 783 -58.83 -18.20 63.27
N ALA A 784 -58.04 -18.65 62.28
CA ALA A 784 -57.11 -17.78 61.58
C ALA A 784 -57.83 -16.59 60.91
N ALA A 785 -59.00 -16.80 60.31
CA ALA A 785 -59.80 -15.72 59.72
C ALA A 785 -60.21 -14.65 60.75
N ARG A 786 -60.68 -15.06 61.93
CA ARG A 786 -61.04 -14.13 63.03
C ARG A 786 -59.83 -13.34 63.51
N ASP A 787 -58.70 -14.01 63.75
CA ASP A 787 -57.51 -13.38 64.32
C ASP A 787 -56.90 -12.33 63.36
N GLN A 788 -57.05 -12.51 62.04
CA GLN A 788 -56.70 -11.46 61.06
C GLN A 788 -57.71 -10.29 61.05
N CYS A 789 -59.01 -10.53 61.27
CA CYS A 789 -59.99 -9.45 61.46
C CYS A 789 -59.71 -8.63 62.73
N GLU A 790 -59.31 -9.25 63.83
CA GLU A 790 -58.91 -8.55 65.06
C GLU A 790 -57.68 -7.68 64.81
N ARG A 791 -56.68 -8.18 64.06
CA ARG A 791 -55.51 -7.40 63.62
C ARG A 791 -55.89 -6.21 62.73
N ILE A 792 -56.85 -6.36 61.82
CA ILE A 792 -57.40 -5.22 61.05
C ILE A 792 -57.94 -4.16 62.01
N VAL A 793 -58.84 -4.54 62.92
CA VAL A 793 -59.49 -3.61 63.86
C VAL A 793 -58.47 -2.90 64.75
N GLN A 794 -57.41 -3.57 65.17
CA GLN A 794 -56.31 -2.98 65.95
C GLN A 794 -55.46 -2.00 65.14
N ARG A 795 -55.32 -2.18 63.82
CA ARG A 795 -54.55 -1.28 62.93
C ARG A 795 -55.37 -0.08 62.43
N MET A 796 -56.68 -0.20 62.25
CA MET A 796 -57.52 0.90 61.73
C MET A 796 -57.37 2.25 62.47
N PRO A 797 -57.23 2.32 63.81
CA PRO A 797 -57.04 3.58 64.53
C PRO A 797 -55.79 4.37 64.15
N SER A 798 -54.74 3.72 63.64
CA SER A 798 -53.50 4.41 63.22
C SER A 798 -53.59 5.01 61.81
N LEU A 799 -54.66 4.75 61.05
CA LEU A 799 -54.82 5.19 59.66
C LEU A 799 -55.93 6.26 59.52
N PRO A 800 -55.60 7.53 59.21
CA PRO A 800 -56.60 8.58 59.10
C PRO A 800 -57.59 8.32 57.95
N ARG A 801 -58.89 8.26 58.29
CA ARG A 801 -59.98 7.86 57.38
C ARG A 801 -60.11 8.71 56.12
N ALA A 802 -59.65 9.96 56.15
CA ALA A 802 -59.67 10.86 54.99
C ALA A 802 -58.63 10.49 53.92
N GLN A 803 -57.49 9.92 54.30
CA GLN A 803 -56.41 9.55 53.38
C GLN A 803 -56.52 8.08 52.93
N TYR A 804 -56.96 7.19 53.82
CA TYR A 804 -57.00 5.73 53.59
C TYR A 804 -58.43 5.17 53.43
N ALA A 805 -59.30 5.90 52.73
CA ALA A 805 -60.71 5.54 52.57
C ALA A 805 -60.92 4.11 52.01
N ALA A 806 -60.08 3.68 51.06
CA ALA A 806 -60.14 2.34 50.48
C ALA A 806 -59.84 1.22 51.50
N ALA A 807 -58.83 1.40 52.36
CA ALA A 807 -58.50 0.45 53.42
C ALA A 807 -59.63 0.37 54.46
N TRP A 808 -60.21 1.51 54.83
CA TRP A 808 -61.42 1.56 55.68
C TRP A 808 -62.60 0.82 55.05
N ASP A 809 -62.79 0.94 53.73
CA ASP A 809 -63.85 0.23 53.01
C ASP A 809 -63.65 -1.27 52.95
N VAL A 810 -62.42 -1.75 52.73
CA VAL A 810 -62.11 -3.19 52.76
C VAL A 810 -62.27 -3.76 54.17
N ALA A 811 -61.83 -3.04 55.20
CA ALA A 811 -61.88 -3.49 56.58
C ALA A 811 -63.30 -3.80 57.11
N TRP A 812 -64.30 -2.95 56.81
CA TRP A 812 -65.68 -3.24 57.24
C TRP A 812 -66.36 -4.30 56.37
N ARG A 813 -66.01 -4.38 55.08
CA ARG A 813 -66.58 -5.36 54.14
C ARG A 813 -66.11 -6.77 54.47
N THR A 814 -64.83 -6.99 54.73
CA THR A 814 -64.30 -8.32 55.06
C THR A 814 -64.91 -8.86 56.35
N CYS A 815 -64.94 -8.05 57.43
CA CYS A 815 -65.62 -8.41 58.68
C CYS A 815 -67.10 -8.78 58.46
N LEU A 816 -67.81 -8.06 57.57
CA LEU A 816 -69.21 -8.35 57.23
C LEU A 816 -69.39 -9.62 56.39
N GLN A 817 -68.52 -9.88 55.40
CA GLN A 817 -68.63 -11.06 54.54
C GLN A 817 -68.29 -12.34 55.32
N LEU A 818 -67.23 -12.32 56.12
CA LEU A 818 -66.82 -13.44 56.97
C LEU A 818 -67.92 -13.81 57.97
N ALA A 819 -68.53 -12.83 58.63
CA ALA A 819 -69.65 -13.07 59.54
C ALA A 819 -70.94 -13.59 58.86
N LYS A 820 -71.08 -13.40 57.54
CA LYS A 820 -72.19 -13.94 56.74
C LYS A 820 -71.94 -15.36 56.24
N HIS A 821 -70.71 -15.87 56.32
CA HIS A 821 -70.37 -17.17 55.73
C HIS A 821 -71.20 -18.32 56.34
N PRO A 822 -71.92 -19.12 55.54
CA PRO A 822 -72.90 -20.08 56.05
C PRO A 822 -72.24 -21.28 56.74
N GLN A 823 -70.98 -21.58 56.40
CA GLN A 823 -70.21 -22.69 56.95
C GLN A 823 -69.50 -22.35 58.28
N TRP A 824 -69.59 -21.09 58.75
CA TRP A 824 -68.96 -20.67 60.01
C TRP A 824 -69.80 -21.15 61.21
N PRO A 825 -69.28 -22.07 62.05
CA PRO A 825 -70.09 -22.81 63.03
C PRO A 825 -70.33 -22.05 64.34
N ASP A 826 -69.41 -21.20 64.79
CA ASP A 826 -69.57 -20.44 66.04
C ASP A 826 -70.41 -19.16 65.83
N PRO A 827 -71.62 -19.04 66.42
CA PRO A 827 -72.41 -17.81 66.36
C PRO A 827 -71.83 -16.69 67.21
N ARG A 828 -71.02 -16.98 68.24
CA ARG A 828 -70.47 -15.97 69.16
C ARG A 828 -69.39 -15.15 68.46
N SER A 829 -68.40 -15.79 67.83
CA SER A 829 -67.39 -15.06 67.05
C SER A 829 -68.01 -14.27 65.88
N ARG A 830 -69.08 -14.78 65.25
CA ARG A 830 -69.80 -14.06 64.18
C ARG A 830 -70.46 -12.77 64.69
N ALA A 831 -71.05 -12.79 65.88
CA ALA A 831 -71.59 -11.58 66.52
C ALA A 831 -70.48 -10.55 66.83
N VAL A 832 -69.31 -11.01 67.29
CA VAL A 832 -68.13 -10.15 67.52
C VAL A 832 -67.63 -9.51 66.21
N LEU A 833 -67.50 -10.28 65.13
CA LEU A 833 -67.11 -9.76 63.81
C LEU A 833 -68.11 -8.73 63.24
N LEU A 834 -69.43 -8.91 63.48
CA LEU A 834 -70.42 -7.89 63.12
C LEU A 834 -70.32 -6.63 63.99
N GLY A 835 -69.97 -6.77 65.27
CA GLY A 835 -69.64 -5.64 66.14
C GLY A 835 -68.46 -4.83 65.60
N HIS A 836 -67.40 -5.50 65.16
CA HIS A 836 -66.27 -4.88 64.47
C HIS A 836 -66.67 -4.22 63.13
N ALA A 837 -67.52 -4.87 62.33
CA ALA A 837 -68.05 -4.27 61.10
C ALA A 837 -68.85 -2.97 61.39
N LEU A 838 -69.67 -2.92 62.45
CA LEU A 838 -70.40 -1.70 62.87
C LEU A 838 -69.46 -0.57 63.34
N ALA A 839 -68.33 -0.92 63.98
CA ALA A 839 -67.30 0.04 64.37
C ALA A 839 -66.65 0.72 63.16
N LEU A 840 -66.40 -0.03 62.08
CA LEU A 840 -65.64 0.42 60.92
C LEU A 840 -66.52 0.99 59.78
N ALA A 841 -67.75 0.48 59.59
CA ALA A 841 -68.60 0.80 58.45
C ALA A 841 -68.97 2.30 58.34
N PRO A 842 -69.04 2.89 57.13
CA PRO A 842 -69.59 4.23 56.92
C PRO A 842 -71.10 4.25 57.24
N PRO A 843 -71.67 5.42 57.59
CA PRO A 843 -73.06 5.51 58.06
C PRO A 843 -74.10 4.95 57.07
N ALA A 844 -73.83 5.03 55.76
CA ALA A 844 -74.70 4.50 54.71
C ALA A 844 -74.85 2.96 54.72
N HIS A 845 -73.90 2.22 55.29
CA HIS A 845 -73.90 0.75 55.28
C HIS A 845 -74.18 0.12 56.65
N ILE A 846 -74.43 0.93 57.69
CA ILE A 846 -74.85 0.41 59.00
C ILE A 846 -76.16 -0.41 58.93
N PRO A 847 -77.20 -0.02 58.16
CA PRO A 847 -78.43 -0.82 58.05
C PRO A 847 -78.20 -2.25 57.53
N THR A 848 -77.27 -2.45 56.58
CA THR A 848 -77.01 -3.78 55.99
C THR A 848 -76.19 -4.68 56.92
N VAL A 849 -75.40 -4.10 57.84
CA VAL A 849 -74.73 -4.83 58.91
C VAL A 849 -75.73 -5.20 60.02
N LEU A 850 -76.64 -4.29 60.39
CA LEU A 850 -77.69 -4.57 61.38
C LEU A 850 -78.69 -5.64 60.91
N GLN A 851 -79.03 -5.68 59.62
CA GLN A 851 -79.81 -6.76 59.02
C GLN A 851 -79.10 -8.12 59.11
N ALA A 852 -77.78 -8.15 58.91
CA ALA A 852 -76.99 -9.38 59.06
C ALA A 852 -76.92 -9.85 60.53
N LEU A 853 -76.87 -8.91 61.48
CA LEU A 853 -76.91 -9.20 62.92
C LEU A 853 -78.28 -9.75 63.36
N ALA A 854 -79.37 -9.22 62.80
CA ALA A 854 -80.73 -9.70 63.06
C ALA A 854 -81.03 -11.10 62.47
N ALA A 855 -80.23 -11.55 61.49
CA ALA A 855 -80.37 -12.87 60.87
C ALA A 855 -79.62 -13.99 61.61
N LEU A 856 -78.79 -13.67 62.61
CA LEU A 856 -78.17 -14.68 63.48
C LEU A 856 -79.21 -15.22 64.47
N PRO A 857 -79.18 -16.53 64.79
CA PRO A 857 -80.07 -17.10 65.79
C PRO A 857 -79.82 -16.43 67.15
N PRO A 858 -80.87 -16.02 67.90
CA PRO A 858 -80.71 -15.37 69.19
C PRO A 858 -80.09 -16.35 70.18
N HIS A 859 -78.78 -16.21 70.42
CA HIS A 859 -78.10 -17.05 71.38
C HIS A 859 -78.56 -16.68 72.78
N THR A 860 -79.05 -17.68 73.53
CA THR A 860 -79.57 -17.52 74.89
C THR A 860 -78.43 -17.20 75.85
N ALA A 861 -78.09 -15.91 75.96
CA ALA A 861 -77.48 -15.39 77.18
C ALA A 861 -78.44 -15.68 78.35
N ALA A 862 -77.89 -16.23 79.45
CA ALA A 862 -78.68 -16.57 80.62
C ALA A 862 -79.42 -15.34 81.17
N PRO A 863 -80.65 -15.49 81.70
CA PRO A 863 -81.49 -14.35 82.05
C PRO A 863 -80.98 -13.64 83.31
N VAL A 864 -80.36 -12.47 83.13
CA VAL A 864 -80.11 -11.48 84.18
C VAL A 864 -81.25 -10.44 84.14
N PRO A 865 -81.88 -10.07 85.26
CA PRO A 865 -83.15 -9.33 85.24
C PRO A 865 -83.01 -7.88 84.72
N PRO A 866 -83.95 -7.37 83.90
CA PRO A 866 -83.83 -6.06 83.26
C PRO A 866 -84.24 -4.88 84.15
N ARG A 867 -83.42 -3.82 84.17
CA ARG A 867 -83.86 -2.49 84.64
C ARG A 867 -84.85 -1.89 83.63
N ARG A 868 -86.04 -1.49 84.11
CA ARG A 868 -87.25 -1.23 83.30
C ARG A 868 -87.26 0.05 82.43
N ALA A 869 -86.18 0.82 82.33
CA ALA A 869 -86.22 2.17 81.74
C ALA A 869 -86.21 2.23 80.19
N GLU A 870 -85.56 1.30 79.50
CA GLU A 870 -85.15 1.51 78.09
C GLU A 870 -86.01 0.80 77.03
N ARG A 871 -87.04 0.03 77.44
CA ARG A 871 -87.93 -0.66 76.48
C ARG A 871 -88.89 0.26 75.72
N HIS A 872 -89.18 1.46 76.22
CA HIS A 872 -90.20 2.35 75.63
C HIS A 872 -89.75 3.12 74.37
N THR A 873 -88.44 3.31 74.17
CA THR A 873 -87.91 4.00 72.98
C THR A 873 -87.80 3.04 71.79
N LEU A 874 -87.34 1.81 72.02
CA LEU A 874 -87.13 0.80 70.96
C LEU A 874 -88.47 0.22 70.45
N ALA A 875 -89.46 0.04 71.32
CA ALA A 875 -90.80 -0.44 70.92
C ALA A 875 -91.55 0.53 69.99
N ARG A 876 -91.24 1.85 70.01
CA ARG A 876 -91.88 2.84 69.12
C ARG A 876 -91.28 2.89 67.71
N LEU A 877 -90.10 2.31 67.49
CA LEU A 877 -89.41 2.31 66.18
C LEU A 877 -89.78 1.12 65.29
N LEU A 878 -90.46 0.10 65.82
CA LEU A 878 -90.63 -1.21 65.15
C LEU A 878 -92.09 -1.60 64.84
N THR A 879 -93.09 -0.75 65.09
CA THR A 879 -94.51 -1.08 64.87
C THR A 879 -95.19 -0.20 63.82
N ARG A 880 -95.53 -0.78 62.65
CA ARG A 880 -96.59 -0.31 61.74
C ARG A 880 -97.69 -1.38 61.65
N PRO A 881 -98.97 -1.05 61.89
CA PRO A 881 -100.12 -1.85 61.44
C PRO A 881 -100.59 -1.40 60.04
N SER A 882 -101.47 -2.19 59.42
CA SER A 882 -101.76 -2.17 57.97
C SER A 882 -103.24 -2.01 57.61
N ALA A 883 -103.52 -1.16 56.60
CA ALA A 883 -104.70 -1.17 55.71
C ALA A 883 -106.09 -0.84 56.34
N PRO A 884 -107.15 -0.45 55.56
CA PRO A 884 -107.27 -0.49 54.09
C PRO A 884 -107.77 0.79 53.35
N SER A 885 -107.55 0.80 52.02
CA SER A 885 -108.34 1.43 50.94
C SER A 885 -108.76 2.92 50.99
N ALA A 886 -107.99 3.80 50.33
CA ALA A 886 -108.42 4.65 49.19
C ALA A 886 -107.26 5.57 48.74
N ALA A 887 -107.21 5.96 47.46
CA ALA A 887 -106.07 6.66 46.82
C ALA A 887 -106.26 8.21 46.77
N PRO A 888 -105.30 9.04 46.27
CA PRO A 888 -103.84 8.90 46.15
C PRO A 888 -103.03 10.18 46.56
N ARG A 889 -101.70 10.15 46.32
CA ARG A 889 -100.74 11.27 46.03
C ARG A 889 -99.82 11.81 47.13
N HIS A 890 -98.56 11.35 47.04
CA HIS A 890 -97.31 12.12 47.05
C HIS A 890 -97.24 13.47 47.80
N ARG A 891 -96.58 13.46 48.97
CA ARG A 891 -95.62 14.52 49.40
C ARG A 891 -94.80 14.18 50.65
N THR A 892 -95.13 13.11 51.39
CA THR A 892 -94.49 12.78 52.68
C THR A 892 -93.21 11.94 52.57
N ALA A 893 -92.96 11.21 51.48
CA ALA A 893 -91.80 10.31 51.38
C ALA A 893 -90.44 11.04 51.43
N GLN A 894 -90.31 12.19 50.75
CA GLN A 894 -89.03 12.91 50.63
C GLN A 894 -88.54 13.57 51.93
N LEU A 895 -89.41 13.73 52.94
CA LEU A 895 -89.05 14.29 54.25
C LEU A 895 -88.50 13.24 55.23
N PHE A 896 -88.70 11.94 54.98
CA PHE A 896 -88.17 10.89 55.85
C PHE A 896 -86.75 10.45 55.44
N ASP A 897 -86.42 10.46 54.15
CA ASP A 897 -85.07 10.14 53.67
C ASP A 897 -84.03 11.19 54.12
N SER A 898 -84.41 12.46 54.20
CA SER A 898 -83.52 13.55 54.67
C SER A 898 -83.22 13.48 56.16
N VAL A 899 -84.21 13.15 56.99
CA VAL A 899 -84.05 12.99 58.45
C VAL A 899 -83.24 11.72 58.79
N ALA A 900 -83.42 10.63 58.02
CA ALA A 900 -82.60 9.43 58.15
C ALA A 900 -81.11 9.72 57.88
N ALA A 901 -80.81 10.50 56.84
CA ALA A 901 -79.43 10.89 56.51
C ALA A 901 -78.77 11.76 57.60
N GLN A 902 -79.52 12.70 58.20
CA GLN A 902 -78.97 13.62 59.21
C GLN A 902 -78.65 12.96 60.56
N HIS A 903 -79.45 11.99 61.01
CA HIS A 903 -79.23 11.32 62.31
C HIS A 903 -78.42 10.01 62.23
N ALA A 904 -78.25 9.41 61.04
CA ALA A 904 -77.38 8.24 60.84
C ALA A 904 -75.98 8.36 61.48
N PRO A 905 -75.20 9.46 61.35
CA PRO A 905 -73.88 9.56 61.98
C PRO A 905 -73.91 9.73 63.51
N GLN A 906 -75.07 10.00 64.11
CA GLN A 906 -75.24 10.13 65.56
C GLN A 906 -75.72 8.80 66.16
N ALA A 907 -76.68 8.13 65.50
CA ALA A 907 -77.05 6.75 65.80
C ALA A 907 -75.87 5.78 65.62
N ALA A 908 -75.03 5.98 64.58
CA ALA A 908 -73.77 5.27 64.40
C ALA A 908 -72.83 5.43 65.60
N ARG A 909 -72.64 6.67 66.08
CA ARG A 909 -71.78 6.95 67.24
C ARG A 909 -72.31 6.31 68.52
N MET A 910 -73.62 6.35 68.77
CA MET A 910 -74.23 5.70 69.94
C MET A 910 -74.18 4.17 69.87
N ALA A 911 -74.39 3.58 68.68
CA ALA A 911 -74.24 2.14 68.49
C ALA A 911 -72.78 1.69 68.73
N ARG A 912 -71.80 2.47 68.25
CA ARG A 912 -70.38 2.21 68.47
C ARG A 912 -69.94 2.40 69.92
N SER A 913 -70.47 3.39 70.65
CA SER A 913 -70.17 3.52 72.08
C SER A 913 -70.77 2.38 72.89
N LEU A 914 -72.04 2.00 72.61
CA LEU A 914 -72.70 0.87 73.28
C LEU A 914 -71.98 -0.47 73.03
N LEU A 915 -71.52 -0.72 71.80
CA LEU A 915 -70.77 -1.94 71.46
C LEU A 915 -69.30 -1.89 71.92
N GLY A 916 -68.67 -0.71 71.95
CA GLY A 916 -67.33 -0.52 72.50
C GLY A 916 -67.24 -0.90 73.99
N HIS A 917 -68.29 -0.60 74.76
CA HIS A 917 -68.39 -1.02 76.17
C HIS A 917 -68.69 -2.51 76.37
N LEU A 918 -69.22 -3.22 75.35
CA LEU A 918 -69.42 -4.67 75.40
C LEU A 918 -68.12 -5.45 75.17
N GLY A 919 -67.15 -4.88 74.43
CA GLY A 919 -65.85 -5.49 74.20
C GLY A 919 -64.93 -5.52 75.44
N SER A 920 -64.98 -4.49 76.28
CA SER A 920 -64.07 -4.36 77.44
C SER A 920 -64.55 -5.06 78.72
N GLY A 921 -65.83 -5.48 78.78
CA GLY A 921 -66.45 -6.00 80.02
C GLY A 921 -66.70 -7.51 80.07
N TRP A 922 -66.36 -8.26 79.01
CA TRP A 922 -66.65 -9.70 78.90
C TRP A 922 -65.40 -10.60 78.97
N TRP A 923 -64.20 -10.03 79.00
CA TRP A 923 -62.92 -10.75 78.95
C TRP A 923 -62.13 -10.70 80.26
N SER A 924 -62.82 -10.63 81.40
CA SER A 924 -62.19 -10.64 82.73
C SER A 924 -63.09 -11.21 83.82
N ASP A 925 -63.34 -12.53 83.79
CA ASP A 925 -63.40 -13.37 85.00
C ASP A 925 -63.44 -14.87 84.64
N GLU A 926 -62.30 -15.44 84.26
CA GLU A 926 -61.97 -16.79 84.71
C GLU A 926 -60.94 -16.64 85.84
N ARG A 927 -61.32 -17.05 87.05
CA ARG A 927 -60.40 -17.10 88.17
C ARG A 927 -59.46 -18.29 87.99
N ALA A 928 -58.16 -18.03 88.05
CA ALA A 928 -57.14 -19.07 88.23
C ALA A 928 -57.43 -19.93 89.48
N PRO A 929 -57.00 -21.20 89.51
CA PRO A 929 -55.60 -21.50 89.86
C PRO A 929 -54.94 -22.66 89.08
N SER A 930 -53.63 -22.81 89.32
CA SER A 930 -52.63 -23.76 88.79
C SER A 930 -52.28 -23.65 87.30
#